data_AF-A0A841H357-F1
#
_entry.id   AF-A0A841H357-F1
#
_cell.length_a   1.000
_cell.length_b   1.000
_cell.length_c   1.000
_cell.angle_alpha   90.00
_cell.angle_beta   90.00
_cell.angle_gamma   90.00
#
_symmetry.space_group_name_H-M   'P 1'
#
loop_
_entity.id
_entity.type
_entity.pdbx_description
1 polymer ?
#
loop_
_entity_poly.entity_id
_entity_poly.type
_entity_poly.pdbx_seq_one_letter_code
_entity_poly.pdbx_strand_id
1 'polypeptide(L)'
;MSQAAQTDRVSSSRTELSVTPAEYRPPYVWAALAAVALFALYAATLAPSTAFWDTSEYIATAHMLGIPHPPGNPTFVLLARAWELLLSPLGLPVAVRINLFSAAMTAGASFFWFLLVHRILAFMTPHELVRRVGAGAAVLISGTAFTVWNQSNVNEKVYTVTLFTIALISWVAFKWRDHVESHATQKGGRWHDDNAILFVLYVLALSIGNHKMAFLAAPALLVFLLLVKARSLANLRLYLLAPLVVALGLSIQLFLPIRSNLDPVLNEAAPKCESLGTSILTVLSDGNADGDCDALGASLRREQYQKPSVTTRMAPFPRQVANFYQYFDWQWGRSIQGTSGYLPSGRVPLTLLFAGLGIYGAMANFRRDRKSFWYMATLYATLSFGLVFYMNFKHGYMQGMAINEQSTEVRERDYFYLVTFSVWGLWAGIGLTALWLDLVDALGRGRNAVLTAMPVMAIALIPLFTNYKYATRANDYAARDFAFNLLQSVEPYGVLITNGDNDTFPLWYMQEVEGIRRDVTVIVMSYLNTPWYVKQLRDLTRPCARPGQADTDPTRIICQRAFDPSHAPRMYGTPAAPRNSILPLSDQEIDIVASQPGQLAQDSLSYTARGVRFVVPEGQEVYPAHQFLILMMNSAWGDRPIHFATTTNTHMELGLIQQTARTGMSFKLLTPQEAQAPGLTPMPASMDVMQFTGGYMDLARNRTLLERELSFRGLATRPVWADDATRNIPMQYTYTWLALATAERVRGNTAQAEKDELRAEEFQKLARDR
;
A
#
# COMPACT_ATOMS: atom_id res chain seq x y z
N MET A 1 -71.76 24.24 8.27
CA MET A 1 -71.64 23.25 9.36
C MET A 1 -70.87 22.05 8.79
N SER A 2 -69.54 22.18 8.76
CA SER A 2 -68.57 21.40 9.55
C SER A 2 -68.38 19.96 9.07
N GLN A 3 -67.46 19.80 8.11
CA GLN A 3 -66.72 18.56 7.87
C GLN A 3 -65.72 18.38 9.01
N ALA A 4 -65.90 17.34 9.83
CA ALA A 4 -64.95 16.98 10.87
C ALA A 4 -63.77 16.23 10.23
N ALA A 5 -62.62 16.92 10.20
CA ALA A 5 -61.32 16.34 9.93
C ALA A 5 -61.00 15.26 10.98
N GLN A 6 -60.79 14.03 10.51
CA GLN A 6 -60.27 12.94 11.32
C GLN A 6 -58.77 13.19 11.50
N THR A 7 -58.44 13.88 12.59
CA THR A 7 -57.07 14.08 13.06
C THR A 7 -56.51 12.74 13.55
N ASP A 8 -55.50 12.23 12.85
CA ASP A 8 -54.63 11.16 13.33
C ASP A 8 -53.97 11.58 14.64
N ARG A 9 -54.48 11.07 15.76
CA ARG A 9 -53.83 11.14 17.07
C ARG A 9 -52.69 10.13 17.08
N VAL A 10 -51.46 10.61 16.93
CA VAL A 10 -50.25 9.83 17.24
C VAL A 10 -50.24 9.55 18.74
N SER A 11 -50.57 8.32 19.10
CA SER A 11 -50.60 7.84 20.48
C SER A 11 -49.18 7.58 20.98
N SER A 12 -48.94 7.95 22.23
CA SER A 12 -47.65 7.80 22.90
C SER A 12 -47.46 6.36 23.39
N SER A 13 -46.71 5.55 22.64
CA SER A 13 -45.95 4.44 23.24
C SER A 13 -44.55 4.40 22.62
N ARG A 14 -43.51 4.17 23.45
CA ARG A 14 -42.11 4.04 23.00
C ARG A 14 -41.88 2.93 21.96
N THR A 15 -42.92 2.14 21.68
CA THR A 15 -42.94 0.97 20.80
C THR A 15 -43.28 1.30 19.33
N GLU A 16 -43.77 2.49 19.01
CA GLU A 16 -44.19 2.88 17.64
C GLU A 16 -43.10 3.58 16.79
N LEU A 17 -41.87 3.74 17.31
CA LEU A 17 -40.81 4.52 16.64
C LEU A 17 -39.87 3.71 15.73
N SER A 18 -40.00 2.38 15.69
CA SER A 18 -39.08 1.49 14.96
C SER A 18 -39.78 0.72 13.84
N VAL A 19 -39.15 0.64 12.66
CA VAL A 19 -39.65 -0.19 11.55
C VAL A 19 -39.32 -1.66 11.80
N THR A 20 -40.33 -2.53 11.70
CA THR A 20 -40.15 -3.96 11.94
C THR A 20 -39.29 -4.62 10.84
N PRO A 21 -38.59 -5.74 11.11
CA PRO A 21 -37.84 -6.46 10.08
C PRO A 21 -38.68 -6.86 8.86
N ALA A 22 -39.97 -7.15 9.05
CA ALA A 22 -40.88 -7.53 7.97
C ALA A 22 -41.27 -6.36 7.05
N GLU A 23 -41.33 -5.14 7.59
CA GLU A 23 -41.69 -3.92 6.85
C GLU A 23 -40.47 -3.23 6.23
N TYR A 24 -39.27 -3.49 6.74
CA TYR A 24 -38.05 -2.83 6.28
C TYR A 24 -37.70 -3.22 4.84
N ARG A 25 -37.50 -2.21 3.99
CA ARG A 25 -37.03 -2.36 2.61
C ARG A 25 -35.66 -1.68 2.47
N PRO A 26 -34.60 -2.41 2.08
CA PRO A 26 -33.29 -1.80 1.88
C PRO A 26 -33.29 -0.81 0.70
N PRO A 27 -32.77 0.41 0.86
CA PRO A 27 -32.78 1.46 -0.17
C PRO A 27 -31.63 1.31 -1.18
N TYR A 28 -31.62 0.23 -1.96
CA TYR A 28 -30.49 -0.11 -2.85
C TYR A 28 -30.11 1.01 -3.83
N VAL A 29 -31.08 1.74 -4.39
CA VAL A 29 -30.83 2.84 -5.32
C VAL A 29 -30.04 3.97 -4.64
N TRP A 30 -30.42 4.35 -3.42
CA TRP A 30 -29.73 5.39 -2.66
C TRP A 30 -28.33 4.97 -2.22
N ALA A 31 -28.17 3.71 -1.83
CA ALA A 31 -26.86 3.14 -1.55
C ALA A 31 -25.95 3.18 -2.80
N ALA A 32 -26.49 2.86 -3.97
CA ALA A 32 -25.76 2.93 -5.24
C ALA A 32 -25.38 4.38 -5.59
N LEU A 33 -26.28 5.33 -5.44
CA LEU A 33 -26.00 6.76 -5.67
C LEU A 33 -24.90 7.28 -4.74
N ALA A 34 -24.93 6.91 -3.45
CA ALA A 34 -23.89 7.30 -2.50
C ALA A 34 -22.52 6.67 -2.86
N ALA A 35 -22.51 5.40 -3.26
CA ALA A 35 -21.31 4.72 -3.73
C ALA A 35 -20.73 5.36 -5.01
N VAL A 36 -21.59 5.67 -5.99
CA VAL A 36 -21.18 6.36 -7.23
C VAL A 36 -20.64 7.75 -6.94
N ALA A 37 -21.24 8.51 -6.03
CA ALA A 37 -20.75 9.83 -5.64
C ALA A 37 -19.34 9.76 -5.02
N LEU A 38 -19.09 8.80 -4.12
CA LEU A 38 -17.76 8.59 -3.55
C LEU A 38 -16.77 8.05 -4.59
N PHE A 39 -17.19 7.14 -5.46
CA PHE A 39 -16.34 6.68 -6.58
C PHE A 39 -15.93 7.85 -7.48
N ALA A 40 -16.86 8.75 -7.83
CA ALA A 40 -16.57 9.92 -8.63
C ALA A 40 -15.58 10.87 -7.93
N LEU A 41 -15.71 11.05 -6.60
CA LEU A 41 -14.75 11.79 -5.80
C LEU A 41 -13.35 11.17 -5.86
N TYR A 42 -13.25 9.86 -5.66
CA TYR A 42 -11.97 9.13 -5.69
C TYR A 42 -11.36 9.15 -7.09
N ALA A 43 -12.16 8.93 -8.14
CA ALA A 43 -11.70 9.01 -9.52
C ALA A 43 -11.21 10.42 -9.89
N ALA A 44 -11.87 11.48 -9.41
CA ALA A 44 -11.44 12.87 -9.64
C ALA A 44 -10.17 13.25 -8.88
N THR A 45 -9.84 12.53 -7.79
CA THR A 45 -8.68 12.78 -6.93
C THR A 45 -7.62 11.67 -7.03
N LEU A 46 -7.75 10.80 -8.03
CA LEU A 46 -6.95 9.60 -8.23
C LEU A 46 -5.50 9.92 -8.60
N ALA A 47 -4.57 9.06 -8.19
CA ALA A 47 -3.21 9.08 -8.71
C ALA A 47 -3.22 8.76 -10.23
N PRO A 48 -2.63 9.61 -11.08
CA PRO A 48 -2.62 9.40 -12.53
C PRO A 48 -1.62 8.31 -12.97
N SER A 49 -0.83 7.79 -12.04
CA SER A 49 0.22 6.81 -12.26
C SER A 49 0.47 5.98 -10.99
N THR A 50 1.59 5.26 -10.94
CA THR A 50 2.08 4.58 -9.74
C THR A 50 2.55 5.55 -8.65
N ALA A 51 2.72 5.04 -7.43
CA ALA A 51 3.26 5.75 -6.27
C ALA A 51 4.38 4.94 -5.57
N PHE A 52 4.98 5.55 -4.55
CA PHE A 52 5.99 4.92 -3.68
C PHE A 52 5.40 3.78 -2.84
N TRP A 53 6.26 3.12 -2.06
CA TRP A 53 5.96 1.91 -1.31
C TRP A 53 5.41 0.81 -2.22
N ASP A 54 4.60 -0.07 -1.65
CA ASP A 54 4.09 -1.28 -2.27
C ASP A 54 3.23 -1.01 -3.53
N THR A 55 2.75 0.22 -3.75
CA THR A 55 1.89 0.58 -4.88
C THR A 55 2.40 0.07 -6.22
N SER A 56 3.67 0.34 -6.52
CA SER A 56 4.28 0.03 -7.81
C SER A 56 4.43 -1.47 -8.04
N GLU A 57 4.81 -2.19 -6.99
CA GLU A 57 4.95 -3.63 -6.99
C GLU A 57 3.59 -4.32 -7.19
N TYR A 58 2.55 -3.91 -6.45
CA TYR A 58 1.21 -4.47 -6.58
C TYR A 58 0.59 -4.19 -7.96
N ILE A 59 0.85 -3.02 -8.54
CA ILE A 59 0.41 -2.71 -9.90
C ILE A 59 1.12 -3.62 -10.92
N ALA A 60 2.44 -3.77 -10.78
CA ALA A 60 3.23 -4.62 -11.68
C ALA A 60 2.83 -6.10 -11.58
N THR A 61 2.76 -6.64 -10.37
CA THR A 61 2.37 -8.03 -10.11
C THR A 61 0.92 -8.32 -10.52
N ALA A 62 -0.03 -7.41 -10.30
CA ALA A 62 -1.38 -7.56 -10.84
C ALA A 62 -1.39 -7.59 -12.38
N HIS A 63 -0.66 -6.69 -13.04
CA HIS A 63 -0.63 -6.63 -14.51
C HIS A 63 -0.06 -7.90 -15.16
N MET A 64 1.02 -8.44 -14.59
CA MET A 64 1.72 -9.60 -15.15
C MET A 64 1.40 -10.94 -14.48
N LEU A 65 0.45 -10.93 -13.53
CA LEU A 65 0.19 -12.05 -12.61
C LEU A 65 1.46 -12.51 -11.88
N GLY A 66 2.31 -11.59 -11.42
CA GLY A 66 3.49 -11.88 -10.59
C GLY A 66 3.12 -12.20 -9.15
N ILE A 67 4.13 -12.44 -8.32
CA ILE A 67 3.99 -12.67 -6.87
C ILE A 67 4.67 -11.51 -6.13
N PRO A 68 3.91 -10.65 -5.43
CA PRO A 68 4.45 -9.60 -4.59
C PRO A 68 4.99 -10.17 -3.27
N HIS A 69 5.56 -9.32 -2.45
CA HIS A 69 6.15 -9.64 -1.17
C HIS A 69 5.19 -10.46 -0.29
N PRO A 70 5.71 -11.42 0.50
CA PRO A 70 4.92 -12.30 1.35
C PRO A 70 3.82 -11.60 2.17
N PRO A 71 2.59 -12.18 2.18
CA PRO A 71 2.25 -13.53 1.72
C PRO A 71 1.85 -13.62 0.23
N GLY A 72 2.15 -12.63 -0.61
CA GLY A 72 1.86 -12.65 -2.05
C GLY A 72 0.41 -12.30 -2.44
N ASN A 73 -0.52 -12.29 -1.48
CA ASN A 73 -1.84 -11.66 -1.60
C ASN A 73 -2.62 -12.03 -2.90
N PRO A 74 -2.78 -13.33 -3.22
CA PRO A 74 -3.33 -13.79 -4.50
C PRO A 74 -4.75 -13.32 -4.81
N THR A 75 -5.60 -13.16 -3.79
CA THR A 75 -6.97 -12.64 -3.97
C THR A 75 -6.92 -11.23 -4.55
N PHE A 76 -5.99 -10.39 -4.08
CA PHE A 76 -5.81 -9.05 -4.63
C PHE A 76 -5.31 -9.12 -6.08
N VAL A 77 -4.23 -9.86 -6.33
CA VAL A 77 -3.57 -9.96 -7.65
C VAL A 77 -4.58 -10.39 -8.72
N LEU A 78 -5.38 -11.42 -8.43
CA LEU A 78 -6.36 -11.95 -9.38
C LEU A 78 -7.54 -10.99 -9.62
N LEU A 79 -8.08 -10.35 -8.58
CA LEU A 79 -9.16 -9.39 -8.74
C LEU A 79 -8.70 -8.12 -9.47
N ALA A 80 -7.51 -7.61 -9.13
CA ALA A 80 -6.92 -6.45 -9.78
C ALA A 80 -6.61 -6.72 -11.25
N ARG A 81 -6.10 -7.92 -11.60
CA ARG A 81 -5.92 -8.33 -13.00
C ARG A 81 -7.24 -8.41 -13.75
N ALA A 82 -8.26 -9.05 -13.17
CA ALA A 82 -9.57 -9.16 -13.80
C ALA A 82 -10.19 -7.77 -14.06
N TRP A 83 -10.07 -6.85 -13.09
CA TRP A 83 -10.51 -5.47 -13.23
C TRP A 83 -9.73 -4.69 -14.28
N GLU A 84 -8.40 -4.83 -14.30
CA GLU A 84 -7.55 -4.19 -15.30
C GLU A 84 -7.91 -4.64 -16.72
N LEU A 85 -8.16 -5.93 -16.94
CA LEU A 85 -8.61 -6.47 -18.23
C LEU A 85 -9.99 -5.95 -18.61
N LEU A 86 -10.93 -5.88 -17.65
CA LEU A 86 -12.28 -5.36 -17.87
C LEU A 86 -12.26 -3.90 -18.36
N LEU A 87 -11.36 -3.09 -17.81
CA LEU A 87 -11.20 -1.68 -18.20
C LEU A 87 -10.27 -1.45 -19.39
N SER A 88 -9.62 -2.50 -19.91
CA SER A 88 -8.68 -2.38 -21.04
C SER A 88 -9.26 -1.70 -22.28
N PRO A 89 -10.53 -1.91 -22.69
CA PRO A 89 -11.09 -1.25 -23.87
C PRO A 89 -11.23 0.27 -23.75
N LEU A 90 -11.07 0.83 -22.54
CA LEU A 90 -11.13 2.28 -22.30
C LEU A 90 -9.82 3.01 -22.64
N GLY A 91 -8.75 2.29 -22.96
CA GLY A 91 -7.44 2.90 -23.29
C GLY A 91 -6.75 3.59 -22.10
N LEU A 92 -7.21 3.33 -20.87
CA LEU A 92 -6.64 3.90 -19.66
C LEU A 92 -5.28 3.26 -19.32
N PRO A 93 -4.29 4.02 -18.80
CA PRO A 93 -3.05 3.45 -18.29
C PRO A 93 -3.31 2.35 -17.25
N VAL A 94 -2.45 1.33 -17.21
CA VAL A 94 -2.57 0.20 -16.27
C VAL A 94 -2.66 0.69 -14.82
N ALA A 95 -1.79 1.64 -14.42
CA ALA A 95 -1.83 2.21 -13.08
C ALA A 95 -3.17 2.88 -12.75
N VAL A 96 -3.76 3.63 -13.70
CA VAL A 96 -5.08 4.26 -13.52
C VAL A 96 -6.17 3.19 -13.35
N ARG A 97 -6.15 2.13 -14.16
CA ARG A 97 -7.12 1.03 -14.05
C ARG A 97 -7.05 0.35 -12.68
N ILE A 98 -5.85 0.08 -12.16
CA ILE A 98 -5.67 -0.54 -10.84
C ILE A 98 -5.94 0.44 -9.69
N ASN A 99 -5.62 1.73 -9.81
CA ASN A 99 -6.02 2.71 -8.80
C ASN A 99 -7.56 2.84 -8.75
N LEU A 100 -8.25 2.81 -9.90
CA LEU A 100 -9.72 2.76 -9.95
C LEU A 100 -10.30 1.49 -9.32
N PHE A 101 -9.58 0.37 -9.31
CA PHE A 101 -10.00 -0.83 -8.58
C PHE A 101 -10.11 -0.54 -7.08
N SER A 102 -9.09 0.09 -6.48
CA SER A 102 -9.12 0.49 -5.07
C SER A 102 -10.23 1.49 -4.77
N ALA A 103 -10.45 2.47 -5.64
CA ALA A 103 -11.59 3.38 -5.55
C ALA A 103 -12.94 2.64 -5.58
N ALA A 104 -13.09 1.65 -6.48
CA ALA A 104 -14.30 0.85 -6.61
C ALA A 104 -14.55 -0.05 -5.38
N MET A 105 -13.50 -0.64 -4.80
CA MET A 105 -13.61 -1.43 -3.58
C MET A 105 -14.11 -0.59 -2.40
N THR A 106 -13.55 0.60 -2.17
CA THR A 106 -14.02 1.50 -1.10
C THR A 106 -15.44 2.01 -1.39
N ALA A 107 -15.76 2.40 -2.62
CA ALA A 107 -17.11 2.80 -2.99
C ALA A 107 -18.14 1.67 -2.79
N GLY A 108 -17.78 0.43 -3.15
CA GLY A 108 -18.56 -0.77 -2.87
C GLY A 108 -18.72 -1.04 -1.37
N ALA A 109 -17.70 -0.77 -0.55
CA ALA A 109 -17.83 -0.84 0.90
C ALA A 109 -18.87 0.18 1.41
N SER A 110 -18.81 1.41 0.89
CA SER A 110 -19.78 2.48 1.21
C SER A 110 -21.21 2.12 0.81
N PHE A 111 -21.43 1.35 -0.25
CA PHE A 111 -22.74 0.80 -0.57
C PHE A 111 -23.29 -0.08 0.57
N PHE A 112 -22.50 -1.03 1.07
CA PHE A 112 -22.93 -1.92 2.16
C PHE A 112 -23.03 -1.17 3.49
N TRP A 113 -22.14 -0.23 3.76
CA TRP A 113 -22.22 0.66 4.92
C TRP A 113 -23.45 1.54 4.91
N PHE A 114 -23.84 2.07 3.75
CA PHE A 114 -25.09 2.83 3.62
C PHE A 114 -26.29 1.97 4.02
N LEU A 115 -26.36 0.73 3.51
CA LEU A 115 -27.45 -0.19 3.81
C LEU A 115 -27.50 -0.57 5.30
N LEU A 116 -26.34 -0.81 5.90
CA LEU A 116 -26.22 -1.13 7.32
C LEU A 116 -26.63 0.05 8.20
N VAL A 117 -26.11 1.26 7.94
CA VAL A 117 -26.47 2.46 8.72
C VAL A 117 -27.96 2.78 8.54
N HIS A 118 -28.49 2.71 7.32
CA HIS A 118 -29.91 2.91 7.07
C HIS A 118 -30.78 1.93 7.87
N ARG A 119 -30.33 0.66 7.99
CA ARG A 119 -31.00 -0.34 8.83
C ARG A 119 -30.92 -0.01 10.32
N ILE A 120 -29.78 0.47 10.81
CA ILE A 120 -29.63 0.91 12.20
C ILE A 120 -30.55 2.11 12.49
N LEU A 121 -30.58 3.10 11.61
CA LEU A 121 -31.44 4.28 11.74
C LEU A 121 -32.93 3.93 11.72
N ALA A 122 -33.32 2.79 11.13
CA ALA A 122 -34.69 2.29 11.19
C ALA A 122 -35.17 1.90 12.60
N PHE A 123 -34.26 1.67 13.55
CA PHE A 123 -34.60 1.50 14.97
C PHE A 123 -34.74 2.84 15.71
N MET A 124 -34.33 3.95 15.08
CA MET A 124 -34.36 5.29 15.67
C MET A 124 -35.57 6.09 15.21
N THR A 125 -35.91 5.98 13.91
CA THR A 125 -36.98 6.76 13.29
C THR A 125 -37.64 6.00 12.13
N PRO A 126 -38.97 6.13 11.95
CA PRO A 126 -39.65 5.64 10.75
C PRO A 126 -39.50 6.60 9.56
N HIS A 127 -38.98 7.82 9.77
CA HIS A 127 -38.93 8.85 8.73
C HIS A 127 -37.86 8.54 7.66
N GLU A 128 -38.31 8.08 6.49
CA GLU A 128 -37.45 7.57 5.43
C GLU A 128 -36.41 8.59 4.93
N LEU A 129 -36.79 9.87 4.77
CA LEU A 129 -35.83 10.92 4.38
C LEU A 129 -34.66 11.03 5.37
N VAL A 130 -34.95 10.95 6.68
CA VAL A 130 -33.94 11.08 7.73
C VAL A 130 -32.99 9.89 7.66
N ARG A 131 -33.50 8.68 7.45
CA ARG A 131 -32.66 7.48 7.28
C ARG A 131 -31.75 7.58 6.06
N ARG A 132 -32.27 8.04 4.93
CA ARG A 132 -31.49 8.19 3.68
C ARG A 132 -30.41 9.26 3.81
N VAL A 133 -30.77 10.45 4.29
CA VAL A 133 -29.83 11.56 4.48
C VAL A 133 -28.80 11.23 5.57
N GLY A 134 -29.24 10.63 6.67
CA GLY A 134 -28.36 10.19 7.76
C GLY A 134 -27.36 9.11 7.34
N ALA A 135 -27.81 8.09 6.59
CA ALA A 135 -26.93 7.08 6.02
C ALA A 135 -25.96 7.67 4.99
N GLY A 136 -26.43 8.62 4.16
CA GLY A 136 -25.59 9.36 3.21
C GLY A 136 -24.50 10.15 3.91
N ALA A 137 -24.84 10.89 4.98
CA ALA A 137 -23.89 11.62 5.80
C ALA A 137 -22.87 10.69 6.48
N ALA A 138 -23.30 9.54 6.99
CA ALA A 138 -22.43 8.56 7.63
C ALA A 138 -21.38 7.99 6.66
N VAL A 139 -21.79 7.59 5.46
CA VAL A 139 -20.83 7.09 4.46
C VAL A 139 -19.97 8.20 3.87
N LEU A 140 -20.45 9.45 3.83
CA LEU A 140 -19.64 10.59 3.44
C LEU A 140 -18.52 10.86 4.45
N ILE A 141 -18.85 10.92 5.75
CA ILE A 141 -17.85 11.09 6.83
C ILE A 141 -16.86 9.93 6.82
N SER A 142 -17.33 8.68 6.72
CA SER A 142 -16.48 7.49 6.62
C SER A 142 -15.58 7.54 5.38
N GLY A 143 -16.13 7.86 4.22
CA GLY A 143 -15.42 7.84 2.94
C GLY A 143 -14.44 9.00 2.74
N THR A 144 -14.64 10.11 3.46
CA THR A 144 -13.77 11.30 3.42
C THR A 144 -12.84 11.41 4.62
N ALA A 145 -12.85 10.43 5.53
CA ALA A 145 -11.79 10.25 6.50
C ALA A 145 -10.44 10.12 5.77
N PHE A 146 -9.41 10.85 6.22
CA PHE A 146 -8.15 11.02 5.49
C PHE A 146 -7.55 9.69 5.00
N THR A 147 -7.40 8.70 5.88
CA THR A 147 -6.78 7.42 5.52
C THR A 147 -7.66 6.64 4.53
N VAL A 148 -8.98 6.64 4.72
CA VAL A 148 -9.92 5.96 3.81
C VAL A 148 -9.85 6.56 2.41
N TRP A 149 -9.84 7.88 2.32
CA TRP A 149 -9.77 8.59 1.03
C TRP A 149 -8.39 8.42 0.37
N ASN A 150 -7.29 8.61 1.12
CA ASN A 150 -5.94 8.46 0.59
C ASN A 150 -5.71 7.05 0.00
N GLN A 151 -6.11 5.99 0.71
CA GLN A 151 -6.00 4.59 0.23
C GLN A 151 -6.95 4.28 -0.94
N SER A 152 -7.98 5.10 -1.16
CA SER A 152 -8.90 4.94 -2.30
C SER A 152 -8.38 5.62 -3.56
N ASN A 153 -7.50 6.61 -3.42
CA ASN A 153 -6.93 7.37 -4.53
C ASN A 153 -5.67 6.74 -5.12
N VAL A 154 -5.01 5.87 -4.35
CA VAL A 154 -3.81 5.14 -4.76
C VAL A 154 -3.88 3.73 -4.19
N ASN A 155 -3.58 2.73 -5.01
CA ASN A 155 -3.49 1.34 -4.55
C ASN A 155 -2.22 1.09 -3.74
N GLU A 156 -2.09 1.73 -2.58
CA GLU A 156 -0.89 1.63 -1.76
C GLU A 156 -0.75 0.24 -1.11
N LYS A 157 -1.88 -0.42 -0.81
CA LYS A 157 -1.93 -1.82 -0.39
C LYS A 157 -3.34 -2.41 -0.57
N VAL A 158 -3.49 -3.67 -0.17
CA VAL A 158 -4.69 -4.52 -0.27
C VAL A 158 -5.85 -4.20 0.68
N TYR A 159 -5.81 -3.07 1.42
CA TYR A 159 -6.76 -2.80 2.51
C TYR A 159 -8.14 -2.36 2.04
N THR A 160 -8.27 -1.76 0.86
CA THR A 160 -9.57 -1.38 0.26
C THR A 160 -10.44 -2.61 0.00
N VAL A 161 -9.84 -3.70 -0.48
CA VAL A 161 -10.51 -5.01 -0.61
C VAL A 161 -10.94 -5.53 0.76
N THR A 162 -10.11 -5.39 1.79
CA THR A 162 -10.48 -5.81 3.17
C THR A 162 -11.67 -5.02 3.69
N LEU A 163 -11.70 -3.70 3.47
CA LEU A 163 -12.82 -2.83 3.82
C LEU A 163 -14.11 -3.26 3.12
N PHE A 164 -14.03 -3.53 1.81
CA PHE A 164 -15.15 -4.07 1.03
C PHE A 164 -15.67 -5.39 1.60
N THR A 165 -14.78 -6.35 1.86
CA THR A 165 -15.19 -7.67 2.38
C THR A 165 -15.81 -7.57 3.76
N ILE A 166 -15.28 -6.72 4.65
CA ILE A 166 -15.85 -6.50 5.98
C ILE A 166 -17.22 -5.86 5.85
N ALA A 167 -17.38 -4.84 5.02
CA ALA A 167 -18.67 -4.18 4.79
C ALA A 167 -19.73 -5.15 4.24
N LEU A 168 -19.35 -5.98 3.27
CA LEU A 168 -20.19 -7.02 2.68
C LEU A 168 -20.67 -8.02 3.75
N ILE A 169 -19.76 -8.62 4.51
CA ILE A 169 -20.13 -9.64 5.51
C ILE A 169 -20.92 -9.03 6.67
N SER A 170 -20.67 -7.77 7.03
CA SER A 170 -21.50 -7.02 7.99
C SER A 170 -22.94 -6.89 7.50
N TRP A 171 -23.14 -6.48 6.24
CA TRP A 171 -24.47 -6.35 5.67
C TRP A 171 -25.19 -7.70 5.56
N VAL A 172 -24.47 -8.75 5.14
CA VAL A 172 -25.01 -10.12 5.09
C VAL A 172 -25.45 -10.58 6.49
N ALA A 173 -24.66 -10.28 7.53
CA ALA A 173 -25.03 -10.62 8.91
C ALA A 173 -26.34 -9.94 9.34
N PHE A 174 -26.52 -8.66 9.02
CA PHE A 174 -27.76 -7.93 9.32
C PHE A 174 -28.95 -8.46 8.52
N LYS A 175 -28.76 -8.81 7.23
CA LYS A 175 -29.78 -9.46 6.42
C LYS A 175 -30.18 -10.83 7.01
N TRP A 176 -29.21 -11.59 7.48
CA TRP A 176 -29.46 -12.87 8.17
C TRP A 176 -30.28 -12.66 9.46
N ARG A 177 -29.93 -11.65 10.27
CA ARG A 177 -30.74 -11.28 11.45
C ARG A 177 -32.17 -10.94 11.06
N ASP A 178 -32.38 -10.04 10.10
CA ASP A 178 -33.72 -9.61 9.70
C ASP A 178 -34.56 -10.80 9.19
N HIS A 179 -33.94 -11.74 8.49
CA HIS A 179 -34.59 -12.98 8.07
C HIS A 179 -34.98 -13.87 9.25
N VAL A 180 -34.06 -14.11 10.20
CA VAL A 180 -34.31 -14.89 11.41
C VAL A 180 -35.44 -14.29 12.25
N GLU A 181 -35.42 -12.97 12.45
CA GLU A 181 -36.42 -12.26 13.27
C GLU A 181 -37.80 -12.18 12.57
N SER A 182 -37.84 -12.11 11.24
CA SER A 182 -39.11 -12.12 10.48
C SER A 182 -39.76 -13.50 10.36
N HIS A 183 -38.99 -14.59 10.32
CA HIS A 183 -39.51 -15.95 10.17
C HIS A 183 -39.76 -16.67 11.50
N ALA A 184 -39.24 -16.15 12.62
CA ALA A 184 -39.54 -16.67 13.96
C ALA A 184 -41.05 -16.71 14.30
N THR A 185 -41.88 -15.97 13.56
CA THR A 185 -43.34 -15.88 13.71
C THR A 185 -44.12 -16.82 12.79
N GLN A 186 -43.50 -17.45 11.78
CA GLN A 186 -44.16 -18.37 10.86
C GLN A 186 -43.75 -19.83 11.13
N LYS A 187 -44.64 -20.62 11.74
CA LYS A 187 -44.49 -22.08 11.85
C LYS A 187 -44.60 -22.71 10.45
N GLY A 188 -43.50 -23.22 9.89
CA GLY A 188 -43.57 -24.23 8.81
C GLY A 188 -42.83 -23.96 7.50
N GLY A 189 -41.77 -23.15 7.46
CA GLY A 189 -40.95 -22.98 6.24
C GLY A 189 -39.64 -23.77 6.29
N ARG A 190 -39.48 -24.78 5.42
CA ARG A 190 -38.21 -25.49 5.17
C ARG A 190 -37.33 -24.65 4.24
N TRP A 191 -36.38 -23.87 4.78
CA TRP A 191 -35.19 -23.37 4.07
C TRP A 191 -33.99 -23.23 5.04
N HIS A 192 -32.78 -23.29 4.47
CA HIS A 192 -31.50 -23.35 5.19
C HIS A 192 -31.02 -21.96 5.68
N ASP A 193 -31.61 -21.42 6.75
CA ASP A 193 -31.33 -20.09 7.33
C ASP A 193 -29.83 -19.79 7.56
N ASP A 194 -29.05 -20.81 7.87
CA ASP A 194 -27.65 -20.66 8.26
C ASP A 194 -26.67 -20.65 7.06
N ASN A 195 -27.15 -20.73 5.81
CA ASN A 195 -26.30 -20.63 4.63
C ASN A 195 -25.53 -19.30 4.55
N ALA A 196 -26.09 -18.22 5.10
CA ALA A 196 -25.40 -16.93 5.20
C ALA A 196 -24.12 -17.04 6.07
N ILE A 197 -24.13 -17.89 7.10
CA ILE A 197 -22.95 -18.15 7.94
C ILE A 197 -21.87 -18.86 7.10
N LEU A 198 -22.25 -19.87 6.30
CA LEU A 198 -21.31 -20.54 5.39
C LEU A 198 -20.71 -19.59 4.36
N PHE A 199 -21.52 -18.67 3.80
CA PHE A 199 -21.02 -17.64 2.89
C PHE A 199 -20.04 -16.68 3.58
N VAL A 200 -20.35 -16.24 4.81
CA VAL A 200 -19.43 -15.40 5.60
C VAL A 200 -18.12 -16.14 5.87
N LEU A 201 -18.15 -17.43 6.23
CA LEU A 201 -16.95 -18.25 6.42
C LEU A 201 -16.13 -18.39 5.14
N TYR A 202 -16.79 -18.60 4.00
CA TYR A 202 -16.13 -18.62 2.69
C TYR A 202 -15.42 -17.30 2.39
N VAL A 203 -16.11 -16.16 2.56
CA VAL A 203 -15.53 -14.83 2.30
C VAL A 203 -14.39 -14.53 3.26
N LEU A 204 -14.49 -14.91 4.54
CA LEU A 204 -13.38 -14.80 5.48
C LEU A 204 -12.18 -15.62 5.00
N ALA A 205 -12.36 -16.91 4.66
CA ALA A 205 -11.29 -17.77 4.16
C ALA A 205 -10.64 -17.21 2.87
N LEU A 206 -11.44 -16.76 1.91
CA LEU A 206 -10.97 -16.09 0.68
C LEU A 206 -10.18 -14.81 1.00
N SER A 207 -10.56 -14.10 2.05
CA SER A 207 -9.87 -12.88 2.49
C SER A 207 -8.50 -13.15 3.10
N ILE A 208 -8.16 -14.39 3.51
CA ILE A 208 -6.77 -14.74 3.89
C ILE A 208 -5.82 -14.49 2.71
N GLY A 209 -6.26 -14.85 1.50
CA GLY A 209 -5.54 -14.58 0.25
C GLY A 209 -5.48 -13.09 -0.11
N ASN A 210 -6.21 -12.21 0.58
CA ASN A 210 -6.07 -10.76 0.44
C ASN A 210 -5.24 -10.18 1.58
N HIS A 211 -5.66 -10.34 2.84
CA HIS A 211 -4.93 -9.96 4.05
C HIS A 211 -5.60 -10.60 5.27
N LYS A 212 -4.82 -11.08 6.24
CA LYS A 212 -5.35 -11.69 7.49
C LYS A 212 -6.17 -10.70 8.36
N MET A 213 -6.27 -9.41 7.98
CA MET A 213 -7.00 -8.38 8.74
C MET A 213 -8.51 -8.61 8.70
N ALA A 214 -9.04 -9.19 7.62
CA ALA A 214 -10.47 -9.49 7.52
C ALA A 214 -10.97 -10.40 8.67
N PHE A 215 -10.10 -11.26 9.22
CA PHE A 215 -10.43 -12.12 10.37
C PHE A 215 -10.67 -11.36 11.65
N LEU A 216 -10.21 -10.12 11.77
CA LEU A 216 -10.49 -9.29 12.93
C LEU A 216 -11.96 -8.88 13.03
N ALA A 217 -12.77 -9.11 11.98
CA ALA A 217 -14.22 -9.03 12.04
C ALA A 217 -14.89 -10.27 12.65
N ALA A 218 -14.19 -11.42 12.74
CA ALA A 218 -14.76 -12.67 13.24
C ALA A 218 -15.28 -12.58 14.69
N PRO A 219 -14.60 -11.94 15.66
CA PRO A 219 -15.16 -11.75 17.00
C PRO A 219 -16.47 -10.97 17.00
N ALA A 220 -16.59 -9.94 16.17
CA ALA A 220 -17.83 -9.16 16.04
C ALA A 220 -18.98 -10.00 15.46
N LEU A 221 -18.68 -10.78 14.41
CA LEU A 221 -19.63 -11.70 13.79
C LEU A 221 -20.09 -12.79 14.78
N LEU A 222 -19.17 -13.34 15.58
CA LEU A 222 -19.49 -14.34 16.59
C LEU A 222 -20.39 -13.75 17.69
N VAL A 223 -20.04 -12.59 18.24
CA VAL A 223 -20.88 -11.89 19.23
C VAL A 223 -22.28 -11.63 18.65
N PHE A 224 -22.36 -11.15 17.41
CA PHE A 224 -23.65 -10.88 16.78
C PHE A 224 -24.48 -12.15 16.54
N LEU A 225 -23.85 -13.24 16.09
CA LEU A 225 -24.50 -14.55 15.95
C LEU A 225 -25.08 -15.03 17.27
N LEU A 226 -24.31 -14.94 18.36
CA LEU A 226 -24.75 -15.33 19.71
C LEU A 226 -25.92 -14.49 20.20
N LEU A 227 -25.90 -13.17 19.94
CA LEU A 227 -26.96 -12.24 20.32
C LEU A 227 -28.24 -12.40 19.49
N VAL A 228 -28.14 -12.88 18.25
CA VAL A 228 -29.30 -13.05 17.34
C VAL A 228 -29.90 -14.45 17.48
N LYS A 229 -29.11 -15.51 17.31
CA LYS A 229 -29.57 -16.91 17.35
C LYS A 229 -28.41 -17.86 17.69
N ALA A 230 -28.05 -17.94 18.97
CA ALA A 230 -27.00 -18.83 19.46
C ALA A 230 -27.21 -20.32 19.08
N ARG A 231 -28.47 -20.77 18.95
CA ARG A 231 -28.83 -22.14 18.54
C ARG A 231 -28.31 -22.51 17.14
N SER A 232 -27.94 -21.55 16.30
CA SER A 232 -27.34 -21.82 14.98
C SER A 232 -26.01 -22.57 15.13
N LEU A 233 -25.28 -22.38 16.23
CA LEU A 233 -24.07 -23.14 16.55
C LEU A 233 -24.34 -24.61 16.91
N ALA A 234 -25.58 -25.04 17.10
CA ALA A 234 -25.91 -26.47 17.28
C ALA A 234 -26.19 -27.19 15.95
N ASN A 235 -26.13 -26.48 14.81
CA ASN A 235 -26.46 -27.03 13.51
C ASN A 235 -25.30 -27.86 12.95
N LEU A 236 -25.40 -29.20 13.04
CA LEU A 236 -24.38 -30.14 12.54
C LEU A 236 -24.02 -29.92 11.06
N ARG A 237 -24.97 -29.46 10.23
CA ARG A 237 -24.70 -29.15 8.82
C ARG A 237 -23.65 -28.05 8.64
N LEU A 238 -23.58 -27.09 9.56
CA LEU A 238 -22.54 -26.06 9.52
C LEU A 238 -21.16 -26.67 9.74
N TYR A 239 -21.00 -27.58 10.69
CA TYR A 239 -19.72 -28.24 10.95
C TYR A 239 -19.28 -29.18 9.83
N LEU A 240 -20.23 -29.78 9.11
CA LEU A 240 -19.93 -30.63 7.93
C LEU A 240 -19.54 -29.80 6.70
N LEU A 241 -20.21 -28.67 6.47
CA LEU A 241 -19.97 -27.83 5.27
C LEU A 241 -18.91 -26.74 5.47
N ALA A 242 -18.68 -26.27 6.70
CA ALA A 242 -17.70 -25.23 7.01
C ALA A 242 -16.28 -25.60 6.53
N PRO A 243 -15.74 -26.80 6.80
CA PRO A 243 -14.42 -27.18 6.30
C PRO A 243 -14.32 -27.14 4.77
N LEU A 244 -15.38 -27.56 4.06
CA LEU A 244 -15.41 -27.54 2.60
C LEU A 244 -15.38 -26.11 2.05
N VAL A 245 -16.21 -25.20 2.59
CA VAL A 245 -16.22 -23.80 2.11
C VAL A 245 -14.96 -23.04 2.53
N VAL A 246 -14.37 -23.36 3.69
CA VAL A 246 -13.09 -22.79 4.12
C VAL A 246 -11.96 -23.28 3.21
N ALA A 247 -11.90 -24.59 2.92
CA ALA A 247 -10.93 -25.16 1.98
C ALA A 247 -11.08 -24.54 0.57
N LEU A 248 -12.32 -24.34 0.10
CA LEU A 248 -12.59 -23.66 -1.16
C LEU A 248 -12.11 -22.20 -1.14
N GLY A 249 -12.34 -21.46 -0.05
CA GLY A 249 -11.84 -20.09 0.09
C GLY A 249 -10.31 -20.03 0.14
N LEU A 250 -9.67 -20.93 0.88
CA LEU A 250 -8.21 -21.03 0.99
C LEU A 250 -7.54 -21.49 -0.31
N SER A 251 -8.25 -22.21 -1.18
CA SER A 251 -7.70 -22.70 -2.45
C SER A 251 -7.14 -21.59 -3.34
N ILE A 252 -7.56 -20.33 -3.14
CA ILE A 252 -6.98 -19.16 -3.81
C ILE A 252 -5.46 -19.03 -3.59
N GLN A 253 -4.95 -19.52 -2.45
CA GLN A 253 -3.53 -19.50 -2.11
C GLN A 253 -2.69 -20.43 -3.00
N LEU A 254 -3.31 -21.41 -3.67
CA LEU A 254 -2.62 -22.27 -4.64
C LEU A 254 -2.09 -21.49 -5.84
N PHE A 255 -2.58 -20.26 -6.07
CA PHE A 255 -1.96 -19.33 -7.02
C PHE A 255 -0.46 -19.18 -6.79
N LEU A 256 0.01 -19.12 -5.54
CA LEU A 256 1.41 -18.87 -5.20
C LEU A 256 2.35 -19.96 -5.73
N PRO A 257 2.21 -21.25 -5.36
CA PRO A 257 3.08 -22.29 -5.88
C PRO A 257 2.87 -22.56 -7.38
N ILE A 258 1.63 -22.45 -7.88
CA ILE A 258 1.36 -22.61 -9.32
C ILE A 258 2.11 -21.56 -10.12
N ARG A 259 1.97 -20.29 -9.72
CA ARG A 259 2.58 -19.19 -10.45
C ARG A 259 4.08 -19.16 -10.25
N SER A 260 4.59 -19.44 -9.06
CA SER A 260 6.04 -19.47 -8.79
C SER A 260 6.76 -20.52 -9.63
N ASN A 261 6.14 -21.70 -9.85
CA ASN A 261 6.67 -22.76 -10.72
C ASN A 261 6.71 -22.39 -12.22
N LEU A 262 6.07 -21.28 -12.62
CA LEU A 262 6.15 -20.75 -13.98
C LEU A 262 7.25 -19.67 -14.12
N ASP A 263 8.05 -19.42 -13.09
CA ASP A 263 9.15 -18.45 -13.09
C ASP A 263 8.73 -17.05 -13.56
N PRO A 264 7.76 -16.39 -12.90
CA PRO A 264 7.41 -15.01 -13.21
C PRO A 264 8.59 -14.08 -12.93
N VAL A 265 8.66 -12.96 -13.65
CA VAL A 265 9.75 -11.98 -13.48
C VAL A 265 9.74 -11.38 -12.07
N LEU A 266 8.55 -11.11 -11.53
CA LEU A 266 8.36 -10.76 -10.13
C LEU A 266 7.87 -12.00 -9.36
N ASN A 267 8.76 -12.59 -8.57
CA ASN A 267 8.55 -13.88 -7.87
C ASN A 267 9.07 -13.81 -6.43
N GLU A 268 8.60 -12.83 -5.65
CA GLU A 268 9.16 -12.61 -4.31
C GLU A 268 9.03 -13.82 -3.40
N ALA A 269 10.11 -14.13 -2.69
CA ALA A 269 10.30 -15.32 -1.85
C ALA A 269 10.20 -16.68 -2.59
N ALA A 270 9.94 -16.68 -3.90
CA ALA A 270 9.79 -17.86 -4.76
C ALA A 270 9.06 -19.03 -4.06
N PRO A 271 7.75 -18.88 -3.70
CA PRO A 271 7.00 -19.87 -2.91
C PRO A 271 6.65 -21.13 -3.72
N LYS A 272 7.67 -21.79 -4.28
CA LYS A 272 7.58 -23.02 -5.06
C LYS A 272 7.26 -24.21 -4.16
N CYS A 273 6.63 -25.19 -4.78
CA CYS A 273 6.33 -26.50 -4.23
C CYS A 273 6.47 -27.53 -5.34
N GLU A 274 7.05 -28.68 -5.04
CA GLU A 274 7.28 -29.74 -6.05
C GLU A 274 6.00 -30.49 -6.45
N SER A 275 5.06 -30.64 -5.50
CA SER A 275 3.84 -31.40 -5.73
C SER A 275 2.57 -30.60 -5.40
N LEU A 276 1.49 -30.87 -6.14
CA LEU A 276 0.17 -30.30 -5.85
C LEU A 276 -0.37 -30.79 -4.50
N GLY A 277 -0.10 -32.04 -4.12
CA GLY A 277 -0.56 -32.62 -2.86
C GLY A 277 0.03 -31.90 -1.65
N THR A 278 1.35 -31.70 -1.62
CA THR A 278 2.04 -30.95 -0.57
C THR A 278 1.58 -29.48 -0.57
N SER A 279 1.41 -28.87 -1.75
CA SER A 279 0.87 -27.49 -1.86
C SER A 279 -0.49 -27.34 -1.18
N ILE A 280 -1.43 -28.29 -1.42
CA ILE A 280 -2.76 -28.28 -0.79
C ILE A 280 -2.65 -28.41 0.72
N LEU A 281 -1.84 -29.34 1.21
CA LEU A 281 -1.65 -29.56 2.65
C LEU A 281 -1.02 -28.34 3.34
N THR A 282 -0.01 -27.72 2.73
CA THR A 282 0.64 -26.50 3.23
C THR A 282 -0.33 -25.31 3.25
N VAL A 283 -1.18 -25.16 2.24
CA VAL A 283 -2.22 -24.11 2.23
C VAL A 283 -3.26 -24.33 3.33
N LEU A 284 -3.78 -25.56 3.47
CA LEU A 284 -4.80 -25.87 4.46
C LEU A 284 -4.29 -25.79 5.91
N SER A 285 -2.99 -25.92 6.11
CA SER A 285 -2.34 -25.79 7.42
C SER A 285 -1.79 -24.40 7.73
N ASP A 286 -2.04 -23.39 6.89
CA ASP A 286 -1.45 -22.03 6.96
C ASP A 286 0.09 -22.07 7.08
N GLY A 287 0.72 -22.96 6.30
CA GLY A 287 2.16 -23.12 6.22
C GLY A 287 2.78 -24.09 7.23
N ASN A 288 1.99 -24.79 8.05
CA ASN A 288 2.49 -25.68 9.12
C ASN A 288 2.62 -27.16 8.74
N ALA A 289 2.41 -27.52 7.47
CA ALA A 289 2.59 -28.89 7.02
C ALA A 289 4.06 -29.17 6.68
N ASP A 290 4.56 -30.32 7.10
CA ASP A 290 5.89 -30.82 6.73
C ASP A 290 5.91 -31.27 5.25
N GLY A 291 7.03 -31.05 4.56
CA GLY A 291 7.26 -31.49 3.18
C GLY A 291 8.09 -30.50 2.36
N ASP A 292 8.28 -30.76 1.06
CA ASP A 292 9.13 -29.98 0.14
C ASP A 292 8.47 -28.66 -0.33
N CYS A 293 7.94 -27.88 0.62
CA CYS A 293 7.15 -26.66 0.41
C CYS A 293 7.56 -25.52 1.37
N ASP A 294 8.80 -25.53 1.85
CA ASP A 294 9.29 -24.60 2.87
C ASP A 294 9.12 -23.13 2.47
N ALA A 295 9.42 -22.78 1.22
CA ALA A 295 9.28 -21.40 0.73
C ALA A 295 7.82 -20.92 0.75
N LEU A 296 6.87 -21.79 0.38
CA LEU A 296 5.45 -21.49 0.49
C LEU A 296 5.03 -21.35 1.96
N GLY A 297 5.44 -22.29 2.81
CA GLY A 297 5.15 -22.26 4.25
C GLY A 297 5.65 -20.98 4.92
N ALA A 298 6.91 -20.61 4.66
CA ALA A 298 7.54 -19.40 5.17
C ALA A 298 6.83 -18.12 4.68
N SER A 299 6.37 -18.10 3.42
CA SER A 299 5.61 -16.99 2.86
C SER A 299 4.24 -16.83 3.53
N LEU A 300 3.48 -17.93 3.69
CA LEU A 300 2.16 -17.92 4.35
C LEU A 300 2.25 -17.54 5.84
N ARG A 301 3.30 -18.00 6.53
CA ARG A 301 3.60 -17.67 7.93
C ARG A 301 4.25 -16.30 8.10
N ARG A 302 4.69 -15.66 7.02
CA ARG A 302 5.38 -14.36 7.04
C ARG A 302 6.63 -14.38 7.93
N GLU A 303 7.46 -15.43 7.82
CA GLU A 303 8.62 -15.66 8.71
C GLU A 303 9.60 -14.49 8.75
N GLN A 304 9.84 -13.85 7.60
CA GLN A 304 10.69 -12.67 7.48
C GLN A 304 10.17 -11.42 8.23
N TYR A 305 8.93 -11.44 8.71
CA TYR A 305 8.30 -10.34 9.45
C TYR A 305 7.96 -10.70 10.89
N GLN A 306 8.52 -11.80 11.42
CA GLN A 306 8.26 -12.22 12.79
C GLN A 306 8.60 -11.12 13.79
N LYS A 307 7.68 -10.89 14.72
CA LYS A 307 7.84 -9.95 15.82
C LYS A 307 8.13 -10.72 17.11
N PRO A 308 8.77 -10.07 18.10
CA PRO A 308 8.78 -10.60 19.46
C PRO A 308 7.36 -10.90 19.94
N SER A 309 7.25 -11.77 20.96
CA SER A 309 5.99 -12.00 21.67
C SER A 309 5.30 -10.68 22.02
N VAL A 310 3.96 -10.63 21.96
CA VAL A 310 3.17 -9.44 22.29
C VAL A 310 3.38 -8.94 23.73
N THR A 311 3.90 -9.80 24.62
CA THR A 311 4.33 -9.45 25.98
C THR A 311 5.61 -8.62 26.02
N THR A 312 6.47 -8.76 25.00
CA THR A 312 7.69 -7.97 24.82
C THR A 312 7.39 -6.81 23.87
N ARG A 313 7.09 -5.63 24.43
CA ARG A 313 6.69 -4.48 23.62
C ARG A 313 7.87 -3.87 22.86
N MET A 314 7.70 -3.59 21.57
CA MET A 314 8.71 -2.93 20.73
C MET A 314 8.80 -1.42 20.97
N ALA A 315 7.77 -0.83 21.60
CA ALA A 315 7.75 0.53 22.12
C ALA A 315 6.81 0.57 23.34
N PRO A 316 6.97 1.53 24.28
CA PRO A 316 6.06 1.65 25.41
C PRO A 316 4.60 1.73 24.95
N PHE A 317 3.72 0.94 25.55
CA PHE A 317 2.31 0.86 25.13
C PHE A 317 1.61 2.23 25.07
N PRO A 318 1.81 3.18 26.01
CA PRO A 318 1.27 4.53 25.88
C PRO A 318 1.72 5.27 24.63
N ARG A 319 2.92 5.01 24.12
CA ARG A 319 3.45 5.64 22.88
C ARG A 319 2.78 5.07 21.64
N GLN A 320 2.49 3.77 21.62
CA GLN A 320 1.72 3.12 20.56
C GLN A 320 0.26 3.61 20.54
N VAL A 321 -0.35 3.76 21.71
CA VAL A 321 -1.70 4.35 21.86
C VAL A 321 -1.71 5.82 21.43
N ALA A 322 -0.68 6.59 21.80
CA ALA A 322 -0.51 7.96 21.35
C ALA A 322 -0.45 8.03 19.81
N ASN A 323 0.30 7.13 19.17
CA ASN A 323 0.40 7.05 17.72
C ASN A 323 -0.97 6.75 17.06
N PHE A 324 -1.77 5.87 17.66
CA PHE A 324 -3.15 5.66 17.21
C PHE A 324 -4.00 6.95 17.29
N TYR A 325 -3.87 7.74 18.36
CA TYR A 325 -4.59 9.02 18.47
C TYR A 325 -4.10 10.07 17.47
N GLN A 326 -2.81 10.09 17.15
CA GLN A 326 -2.29 10.91 16.04
C GLN A 326 -3.00 10.54 14.73
N TYR A 327 -3.14 9.26 14.42
CA TYR A 327 -3.84 8.82 13.23
C TYR A 327 -5.34 9.15 13.28
N PHE A 328 -5.98 9.00 14.45
CA PHE A 328 -7.38 9.39 14.62
C PHE A 328 -7.61 10.89 14.36
N ASP A 329 -6.70 11.75 14.83
CA ASP A 329 -6.74 13.20 14.60
C ASP A 329 -6.65 13.57 13.11
N TRP A 330 -5.83 12.85 12.35
CA TRP A 330 -5.69 13.09 10.91
C TRP A 330 -6.97 12.88 10.12
N GLN A 331 -7.89 12.06 10.61
CA GLN A 331 -9.06 11.67 9.85
C GLN A 331 -10.01 12.82 9.54
N TRP A 332 -10.00 13.89 10.34
CA TRP A 332 -11.05 14.91 10.31
C TRP A 332 -10.56 16.27 9.79
N GLY A 333 -9.26 16.45 9.55
CA GLY A 333 -8.73 17.70 9.04
C GLY A 333 -7.23 17.73 8.78
N ARG A 334 -6.69 16.70 8.12
CA ARG A 334 -5.25 16.56 7.79
C ARG A 334 -4.65 17.80 7.12
N SER A 335 -5.43 18.55 6.32
CA SER A 335 -4.92 19.74 5.61
C SER A 335 -4.68 20.95 6.53
N ILE A 336 -5.21 20.93 7.76
CA ILE A 336 -4.97 21.97 8.75
C ILE A 336 -3.67 21.64 9.48
N GLN A 337 -2.65 22.49 9.31
CA GLN A 337 -1.33 22.28 9.91
C GLN A 337 -0.75 20.89 9.58
N GLY A 338 -0.94 20.45 8.32
CA GLY A 338 -0.71 19.06 7.93
C GLY A 338 0.72 18.56 8.03
N THR A 339 1.72 19.42 8.07
CA THR A 339 3.10 19.01 8.33
C THR A 339 3.43 18.98 9.84
N SER A 340 2.60 19.62 10.67
CA SER A 340 2.72 19.57 12.13
C SER A 340 2.31 18.20 12.66
N GLY A 341 3.19 17.64 13.51
CA GLY A 341 3.06 16.31 14.09
C GLY A 341 1.87 16.15 15.06
N TYR A 342 2.17 15.84 16.33
CA TYR A 342 1.20 15.35 17.30
C TYR A 342 0.15 16.40 17.73
N LEU A 343 -1.13 16.17 17.42
CA LEU A 343 -2.31 16.95 17.87
C LEU A 343 -2.13 18.50 17.86
N PRO A 344 -1.88 19.11 16.70
CA PRO A 344 -1.70 20.56 16.63
C PRO A 344 -3.02 21.29 16.90
N SER A 345 -2.92 22.48 17.48
CA SER A 345 -4.07 23.23 18.03
C SER A 345 -5.18 23.49 17.01
N GLY A 346 -4.87 23.62 15.71
CA GLY A 346 -5.85 23.83 14.66
C GLY A 346 -6.70 22.60 14.32
N ARG A 347 -6.21 21.37 14.57
CA ARG A 347 -6.98 20.13 14.28
C ARG A 347 -7.83 19.65 15.46
N VAL A 348 -7.38 19.92 16.69
CA VAL A 348 -8.04 19.46 17.92
C VAL A 348 -9.55 19.73 17.95
N PRO A 349 -10.09 20.91 17.57
CA PRO A 349 -11.53 21.14 17.58
C PRO A 349 -12.31 20.17 16.67
N LEU A 350 -11.78 19.86 15.49
CA LEU A 350 -12.40 18.90 14.56
C LEU A 350 -12.33 17.49 15.12
N THR A 351 -11.18 17.12 15.68
CA THR A 351 -10.97 15.83 16.34
C THR A 351 -11.96 15.62 17.49
N LEU A 352 -12.18 16.64 18.34
CA LEU A 352 -13.16 16.59 19.41
C LEU A 352 -14.60 16.55 18.90
N LEU A 353 -14.93 17.28 17.83
CA LEU A 353 -16.26 17.25 17.21
C LEU A 353 -16.61 15.84 16.70
N PHE A 354 -15.75 15.21 15.91
CA PHE A 354 -16.01 13.89 15.34
C PHE A 354 -15.85 12.75 16.37
N ALA A 355 -15.01 12.93 17.39
CA ALA A 355 -15.01 12.05 18.56
C ALA A 355 -16.34 12.12 19.31
N GLY A 356 -16.83 13.33 19.60
CA GLY A 356 -18.09 13.57 20.29
C GLY A 356 -19.29 13.02 19.52
N LEU A 357 -19.37 13.27 18.21
CA LEU A 357 -20.40 12.70 17.34
C LEU A 357 -20.33 11.16 17.31
N GLY A 358 -19.14 10.57 17.25
CA GLY A 358 -18.96 9.12 17.29
C GLY A 358 -19.48 8.51 18.60
N ILE A 359 -19.11 9.10 19.74
CA ILE A 359 -19.62 8.71 21.06
C ILE A 359 -21.14 8.85 21.12
N TYR A 360 -21.68 9.97 20.63
CA TYR A 360 -23.11 10.21 20.65
C TYR A 360 -23.87 9.19 19.79
N GLY A 361 -23.34 8.87 18.61
CA GLY A 361 -23.89 7.83 17.73
C GLY A 361 -23.83 6.44 18.35
N ALA A 362 -22.73 6.08 19.02
CA ALA A 362 -22.61 4.82 19.74
C ALA A 362 -23.63 4.73 20.90
N MET A 363 -23.83 5.80 21.66
CA MET A 363 -24.85 5.87 22.72
C MET A 363 -26.27 5.75 22.17
N ALA A 364 -26.57 6.46 21.07
CA ALA A 364 -27.87 6.41 20.43
C ALA A 364 -28.15 5.01 19.84
N ASN A 365 -27.16 4.39 19.21
CA ASN A 365 -27.23 3.00 18.74
C ASN A 365 -27.50 2.03 19.89
N PHE A 366 -26.76 2.11 21.01
CA PHE A 366 -26.97 1.26 22.19
C PHE A 366 -28.38 1.37 22.78
N ARG A 367 -28.90 2.60 22.88
CA ARG A 367 -30.24 2.87 23.43
C ARG A 367 -31.37 2.31 22.56
N ARG A 368 -31.13 2.13 21.25
CA ARG A 368 -32.17 1.77 20.27
C ARG A 368 -32.07 0.33 19.80
N ASP A 369 -30.86 -0.18 19.56
CA ASP A 369 -30.61 -1.58 19.22
C ASP A 369 -29.28 -2.09 19.79
N ARG A 370 -29.36 -2.89 20.85
CA ARG A 370 -28.17 -3.41 21.54
C ARG A 370 -27.40 -4.43 20.68
N LYS A 371 -28.08 -5.14 19.77
CA LYS A 371 -27.44 -6.14 18.91
C LYS A 371 -26.50 -5.48 17.89
N SER A 372 -26.97 -4.45 17.17
CA SER A 372 -26.13 -3.66 16.26
C SER A 372 -25.04 -2.91 16.99
N PHE A 373 -25.32 -2.39 18.18
CA PHE A 373 -24.29 -1.74 19.01
C PHE A 373 -23.14 -2.71 19.32
N TRP A 374 -23.43 -3.88 19.88
CA TRP A 374 -22.37 -4.81 20.27
C TRP A 374 -21.59 -5.34 19.07
N TYR A 375 -22.26 -5.52 17.93
CA TYR A 375 -21.56 -5.81 16.67
C TYR A 375 -20.54 -4.73 16.31
N MET A 376 -20.98 -3.47 16.20
CA MET A 376 -20.10 -2.36 15.82
C MET A 376 -19.03 -2.09 16.87
N ALA A 377 -19.35 -2.23 18.16
CA ALA A 377 -18.43 -2.00 19.25
C ALA A 377 -17.33 -3.07 19.31
N THR A 378 -17.68 -4.35 19.14
CA THR A 378 -16.68 -5.41 19.04
C THR A 378 -15.82 -5.23 17.79
N LEU A 379 -16.42 -4.88 16.65
CA LEU A 379 -15.69 -4.63 15.40
C LEU A 379 -14.69 -3.47 15.55
N TYR A 380 -15.14 -2.34 16.12
CA TYR A 380 -14.27 -1.21 16.41
C TYR A 380 -13.16 -1.58 17.39
N ALA A 381 -13.48 -2.28 18.49
CA ALA A 381 -12.51 -2.66 19.51
C ALA A 381 -11.41 -3.59 18.96
N THR A 382 -11.75 -4.57 18.13
CA THR A 382 -10.76 -5.49 17.54
C THR A 382 -9.86 -4.81 16.53
N LEU A 383 -10.41 -3.91 15.71
CA LEU A 383 -9.67 -3.20 14.65
C LEU A 383 -8.92 -1.95 15.16
N SER A 384 -9.23 -1.45 16.36
CA SER A 384 -8.52 -0.33 17.00
C SER A 384 -7.55 -0.82 18.08
N PHE A 385 -7.97 -0.87 19.33
CA PHE A 385 -7.14 -1.20 20.49
C PHE A 385 -6.59 -2.63 20.42
N GLY A 386 -7.39 -3.58 19.91
CA GLY A 386 -6.94 -4.95 19.66
C GLY A 386 -5.77 -4.97 18.67
N LEU A 387 -5.84 -4.16 17.62
CA LEU A 387 -4.78 -4.04 16.62
C LEU A 387 -3.54 -3.31 17.16
N VAL A 388 -3.69 -2.25 17.97
CA VAL A 388 -2.56 -1.59 18.67
C VAL A 388 -1.81 -2.60 19.52
N PHE A 389 -2.53 -3.42 20.30
CA PHE A 389 -1.94 -4.45 21.12
C PHE A 389 -1.25 -5.53 20.27
N TYR A 390 -1.95 -6.10 19.30
CA TYR A 390 -1.48 -7.20 18.46
C TYR A 390 -0.30 -6.82 17.56
N MET A 391 -0.38 -5.69 16.87
CA MET A 391 0.64 -5.29 15.90
C MET A 391 1.97 -4.93 16.57
N ASN A 392 1.95 -4.50 17.84
CA ASN A 392 3.17 -4.20 18.61
C ASN A 392 4.19 -3.36 17.82
N PHE A 393 3.74 -2.25 17.25
CA PHE A 393 4.61 -1.38 16.43
C PHE A 393 5.76 -0.79 17.24
N LYS A 394 6.84 -0.43 16.55
CA LYS A 394 7.86 0.49 17.08
C LYS A 394 7.23 1.89 17.30
N HIS A 395 8.05 2.88 17.67
CA HIS A 395 7.57 4.26 17.65
C HIS A 395 7.09 4.64 16.24
N GLY A 396 5.98 5.37 16.15
CA GLY A 396 5.52 5.93 14.86
C GLY A 396 6.61 6.76 14.21
N TYR A 397 6.59 6.89 12.88
CA TYR A 397 7.69 7.51 12.12
C TYR A 397 8.01 8.92 12.64
N MET A 398 7.02 9.81 12.73
CA MET A 398 7.21 11.16 13.27
C MET A 398 7.59 11.16 14.76
N GLN A 399 7.04 10.24 15.55
CA GLN A 399 7.30 10.17 17.00
C GLN A 399 8.73 9.74 17.31
N GLY A 400 9.25 8.78 16.55
CA GLY A 400 10.53 8.15 16.81
C GLY A 400 11.72 8.89 16.20
N MET A 401 11.52 9.72 15.17
CA MET A 401 12.59 10.56 14.60
C MET A 401 13.25 11.47 15.64
N ALA A 402 12.56 11.80 16.73
CA ALA A 402 13.10 12.57 17.85
C ALA A 402 13.98 11.73 18.81
N ILE A 403 14.02 10.40 18.65
CA ILE A 403 14.73 9.46 19.53
C ILE A 403 15.95 8.88 18.80
N ASN A 404 15.72 7.97 17.84
CA ASN A 404 16.72 7.42 16.91
C ASN A 404 15.99 6.65 15.78
N GLU A 405 16.63 6.53 14.61
CA GLU A 405 16.02 5.89 13.42
C GLU A 405 15.77 4.38 13.59
N GLN A 406 16.60 3.68 14.35
CA GLN A 406 16.50 2.21 14.50
C GLN A 406 15.28 1.78 15.33
N SER A 407 14.78 2.67 16.19
CA SER A 407 13.61 2.45 17.06
C SER A 407 12.30 2.98 16.47
N THR A 408 12.30 3.41 15.21
CA THR A 408 11.10 3.88 14.50
C THR A 408 10.56 2.86 13.52
N GLU A 409 9.27 2.98 13.21
CA GLU A 409 8.72 2.46 11.97
C GLU A 409 9.26 3.25 10.78
N VAL A 410 9.48 2.59 9.64
CA VAL A 410 10.03 3.22 8.42
C VAL A 410 9.09 4.26 7.79
N ARG A 411 7.80 4.21 8.15
CA ARG A 411 6.75 5.16 7.74
C ARG A 411 5.55 5.06 8.67
N GLU A 412 4.62 5.99 8.51
CA GLU A 412 3.37 5.98 9.25
C GLU A 412 2.47 4.80 8.84
N ARG A 413 1.78 4.22 9.82
CA ARG A 413 1.03 2.95 9.70
C ARG A 413 -0.48 3.14 9.85
N ASP A 414 -0.98 4.33 9.56
CA ASP A 414 -2.39 4.71 9.69
C ASP A 414 -3.31 3.81 8.84
N TYR A 415 -2.85 3.39 7.66
CA TYR A 415 -3.58 2.49 6.76
C TYR A 415 -3.97 1.14 7.36
N PHE A 416 -3.28 0.65 8.42
CA PHE A 416 -3.72 -0.54 9.17
C PHE A 416 -5.06 -0.32 9.89
N TYR A 417 -5.41 0.93 10.18
CA TYR A 417 -6.62 1.33 10.87
C TYR A 417 -7.70 1.85 9.92
N LEU A 418 -7.56 1.63 8.60
CA LEU A 418 -8.52 2.09 7.59
C LEU A 418 -9.97 1.70 7.93
N VAL A 419 -10.20 0.44 8.33
CA VAL A 419 -11.54 -0.03 8.71
C VAL A 419 -12.03 0.61 10.01
N THR A 420 -11.12 0.86 10.95
CA THR A 420 -11.42 1.55 12.21
C THR A 420 -11.96 2.95 11.98
N PHE A 421 -11.28 3.74 11.14
CA PHE A 421 -11.69 5.10 10.82
C PHE A 421 -12.99 5.13 10.02
N SER A 422 -13.18 4.16 9.13
CA SER A 422 -14.46 3.97 8.44
C SER A 422 -15.60 3.71 9.43
N VAL A 423 -15.48 2.69 10.30
CA VAL A 423 -16.51 2.34 11.29
C VAL A 423 -16.81 3.48 12.25
N TRP A 424 -15.78 4.20 12.72
CA TRP A 424 -15.99 5.39 13.55
C TRP A 424 -16.72 6.51 12.80
N GLY A 425 -16.37 6.75 11.53
CA GLY A 425 -17.08 7.69 10.67
C GLY A 425 -18.57 7.34 10.52
N LEU A 426 -18.91 6.05 10.46
CA LEU A 426 -20.32 5.61 10.46
C LEU A 426 -21.03 5.96 11.78
N TRP A 427 -20.38 5.73 12.93
CA TRP A 427 -20.94 6.15 14.22
C TRP A 427 -21.06 7.67 14.32
N ALA A 428 -20.09 8.44 13.84
CA ALA A 428 -20.18 9.90 13.81
C ALA A 428 -21.38 10.37 12.97
N GLY A 429 -21.66 9.73 11.82
CA GLY A 429 -22.87 10.00 11.03
C GLY A 429 -24.18 9.58 11.70
N ILE A 430 -24.20 8.46 12.42
CA ILE A 430 -25.35 8.06 13.26
C ILE A 430 -25.56 9.10 14.36
N GLY A 431 -24.50 9.57 15.01
CA GLY A 431 -24.56 10.62 16.04
C GLY A 431 -25.04 11.96 15.48
N LEU A 432 -24.59 12.34 14.29
CA LEU A 432 -25.09 13.53 13.59
C LEU A 432 -26.58 13.41 13.25
N THR A 433 -27.03 12.22 12.87
CA THR A 433 -28.45 11.95 12.61
C THR A 433 -29.27 12.00 13.91
N ALA A 434 -28.73 11.48 15.02
CA ALA A 434 -29.37 11.58 16.34
C ALA A 434 -29.49 13.04 16.77
N LEU A 435 -28.44 13.86 16.56
CA LEU A 435 -28.47 15.29 16.85
C LEU A 435 -29.53 16.00 16.00
N TRP A 436 -29.65 15.64 14.72
CA TRP A 436 -30.71 16.15 13.86
C TRP A 436 -32.10 15.84 14.43
N LEU A 437 -32.34 14.60 14.88
CA LEU A 437 -33.60 14.22 15.50
C LEU A 437 -33.88 15.00 16.81
N ASP A 438 -32.88 15.22 17.66
CA ASP A 438 -33.06 16.02 18.88
C ASP A 438 -33.41 17.47 18.57
N LEU A 439 -32.81 18.06 17.53
CA LEU A 439 -33.15 19.40 17.07
C LEU A 439 -34.58 19.46 16.53
N VAL A 440 -35.04 18.43 15.82
CA VAL A 440 -36.44 18.32 15.38
C VAL A 440 -37.38 18.29 16.58
N ASP A 441 -37.05 17.52 17.62
CA ASP A 441 -37.84 17.46 18.85
C ASP A 441 -37.86 18.81 19.59
N ALA A 442 -36.74 19.54 19.61
CA ALA A 442 -36.62 20.86 20.24
C ALA A 442 -37.41 21.97 19.49
N LEU A 443 -37.50 21.91 18.16
CA LEU A 443 -38.24 22.85 17.33
C LEU A 443 -39.77 22.64 17.36
N GLY A 444 -40.24 21.54 17.98
CA GLY A 444 -41.65 21.18 18.09
C GLY A 444 -42.21 20.45 16.86
N ARG A 445 -43.41 19.85 17.00
CA ARG A 445 -44.05 18.97 16.00
C ARG A 445 -44.72 19.73 14.84
N GLY A 446 -44.04 20.69 14.23
CA GLY A 446 -44.48 21.33 12.99
C GLY A 446 -44.14 20.47 11.77
N ARG A 447 -44.98 20.51 10.72
CA ARG A 447 -44.81 19.74 9.47
C ARG A 447 -43.46 19.95 8.77
N ASN A 448 -42.74 21.01 9.13
CA ASN A 448 -41.45 21.40 8.54
C ASN A 448 -40.23 21.22 9.47
N ALA A 449 -40.38 20.77 10.72
CA ALA A 449 -39.27 20.72 11.68
C ALA A 449 -38.07 19.89 11.20
N VAL A 450 -38.34 18.77 10.50
CA VAL A 450 -37.31 17.93 9.84
C VAL A 450 -36.48 18.74 8.85
N LEU A 451 -37.13 19.49 7.97
CA LEU A 451 -36.46 20.31 6.96
C LEU A 451 -35.73 21.50 7.58
N THR A 452 -36.32 22.14 8.60
CA THR A 452 -35.70 23.27 9.31
C THR A 452 -34.42 22.87 10.04
N ALA A 453 -34.37 21.66 10.63
CA ALA A 453 -33.19 21.17 11.33
C ALA A 453 -32.14 20.53 10.40
N MET A 454 -32.51 20.19 9.15
CA MET A 454 -31.63 19.53 8.18
C MET A 454 -30.27 20.21 7.93
N PRO A 455 -30.12 21.56 7.98
CA PRO A 455 -28.82 22.21 7.78
C PRO A 455 -27.71 21.71 8.71
N VAL A 456 -28.02 21.14 9.89
CA VAL A 456 -27.01 20.53 10.77
C VAL A 456 -26.20 19.42 10.06
N MET A 457 -26.80 18.75 9.08
CA MET A 457 -26.16 17.68 8.31
C MET A 457 -24.98 18.18 7.46
N ALA A 458 -24.84 19.50 7.24
CA ALA A 458 -23.68 20.09 6.56
C ALA A 458 -22.35 19.80 7.30
N ILE A 459 -22.39 19.47 8.60
CA ILE A 459 -21.21 19.02 9.36
C ILE A 459 -20.55 17.80 8.70
N ALA A 460 -21.31 16.94 8.01
CA ALA A 460 -20.77 15.78 7.30
C ALA A 460 -19.81 16.16 6.15
N LEU A 461 -19.87 17.40 5.66
CA LEU A 461 -18.99 17.91 4.60
C LEU A 461 -17.64 18.38 5.11
N ILE A 462 -17.43 18.50 6.42
CA ILE A 462 -16.18 19.05 6.97
C ILE A 462 -14.96 18.23 6.51
N PRO A 463 -14.90 16.89 6.69
CA PRO A 463 -13.71 16.11 6.31
C PRO A 463 -13.44 16.14 4.80
N LEU A 464 -14.49 16.29 3.98
CA LEU A 464 -14.35 16.46 2.53
C LEU A 464 -13.45 17.66 2.19
N PHE A 465 -13.65 18.80 2.85
CA PHE A 465 -12.87 20.01 2.58
C PHE A 465 -11.56 20.06 3.36
N THR A 466 -11.57 19.63 4.62
CA THR A 466 -10.40 19.73 5.51
C THR A 466 -9.36 18.65 5.25
N ASN A 467 -9.68 17.59 4.50
CA ASN A 467 -8.71 16.58 4.06
C ASN A 467 -8.29 16.71 2.58
N TYR A 468 -9.02 17.46 1.75
CA TYR A 468 -8.86 17.47 0.29
C TYR A 468 -7.41 17.62 -0.17
N LYS A 469 -6.67 18.61 0.36
CA LYS A 469 -5.31 18.96 -0.08
C LYS A 469 -4.31 17.81 0.13
N TYR A 470 -4.47 17.03 1.19
CA TYR A 470 -3.59 15.89 1.50
C TYR A 470 -4.11 14.56 0.95
N ALA A 471 -5.43 14.41 0.81
CA ALA A 471 -6.02 13.19 0.28
C ALA A 471 -5.89 13.10 -1.25
N THR A 472 -5.94 14.24 -1.95
CA THR A 472 -5.85 14.24 -3.42
C THR A 472 -4.48 13.76 -3.90
N ARG A 473 -4.50 12.82 -4.84
CA ARG A 473 -3.33 12.32 -5.57
C ARG A 473 -3.36 12.75 -7.04
N ALA A 474 -4.28 13.64 -7.39
CA ALA A 474 -4.32 14.23 -8.73
C ALA A 474 -2.97 14.88 -9.06
N ASN A 475 -2.46 14.60 -10.26
CA ASN A 475 -1.14 15.04 -10.73
C ASN A 475 0.07 14.45 -9.97
N ASP A 476 -0.11 13.35 -9.24
CA ASP A 476 1.01 12.65 -8.61
C ASP A 476 1.78 11.75 -9.59
N TYR A 477 2.87 12.27 -10.16
CA TYR A 477 3.78 11.52 -11.03
C TYR A 477 5.13 11.19 -10.36
N ALA A 478 5.27 11.45 -9.06
CA ALA A 478 6.58 11.52 -8.42
C ALA A 478 7.38 10.21 -8.49
N ALA A 479 6.73 9.09 -8.14
CA ALA A 479 7.36 7.78 -8.16
C ALA A 479 7.72 7.32 -9.58
N ARG A 480 6.81 7.54 -10.55
CA ARG A 480 7.05 7.21 -11.96
C ARG A 480 8.23 8.01 -12.52
N ASP A 481 8.26 9.32 -12.28
CA ASP A 481 9.31 10.19 -12.81
C ASP A 481 10.66 9.90 -12.15
N PHE A 482 10.69 9.61 -10.86
CA PHE A 482 11.91 9.14 -10.19
C PHE A 482 12.45 7.85 -10.80
N ALA A 483 11.60 6.83 -10.98
CA ALA A 483 12.00 5.56 -11.60
C ALA A 483 12.47 5.74 -13.04
N PHE A 484 11.73 6.51 -13.85
CA PHE A 484 12.11 6.82 -15.22
C PHE A 484 13.48 7.50 -15.24
N ASN A 485 13.69 8.52 -14.41
CA ASN A 485 14.93 9.27 -14.39
C ASN A 485 16.13 8.42 -13.96
N LEU A 486 15.91 7.53 -12.99
CA LEU A 486 16.91 6.59 -12.53
C LEU A 486 17.27 5.57 -13.62
N LEU A 487 16.29 4.98 -14.33
CA LEU A 487 16.56 4.08 -15.47
C LEU A 487 17.31 4.79 -16.61
N GLN A 488 16.88 5.99 -16.98
CA GLN A 488 17.51 6.73 -18.07
C GLN A 488 18.95 7.17 -17.75
N SER A 489 19.32 7.20 -16.48
CA SER A 489 20.68 7.49 -16.03
C SER A 489 21.67 6.33 -16.26
N VAL A 490 21.16 5.11 -16.45
CA VAL A 490 21.96 3.87 -16.57
C VAL A 490 22.22 3.53 -18.02
N GLU A 491 23.45 3.12 -18.35
CA GLU A 491 23.85 2.67 -19.69
C GLU A 491 23.12 1.37 -20.13
N PRO A 492 23.04 1.07 -21.44
CA PRO A 492 22.38 -0.15 -21.90
C PRO A 492 22.96 -1.42 -21.26
N TYR A 493 22.08 -2.36 -20.91
CA TYR A 493 22.39 -3.61 -20.20
C TYR A 493 23.04 -3.45 -18.82
N GLY A 494 23.09 -2.23 -18.30
CA GLY A 494 23.72 -1.91 -17.03
C GLY A 494 23.08 -2.65 -15.85
N VAL A 495 23.89 -2.86 -14.82
CA VAL A 495 23.47 -3.35 -13.52
C VAL A 495 23.23 -2.15 -12.62
N LEU A 496 22.00 -1.95 -12.15
CA LEU A 496 21.63 -0.88 -11.24
C LEU A 496 21.38 -1.45 -9.84
N ILE A 497 22.24 -1.07 -8.90
CA ILE A 497 22.13 -1.48 -7.49
C ILE A 497 21.28 -0.44 -6.76
N THR A 498 20.22 -0.89 -6.11
CA THR A 498 19.23 -0.10 -5.37
C THR A 498 19.18 -0.53 -3.91
N ASN A 499 18.43 0.21 -3.09
CA ASN A 499 18.38 -0.01 -1.65
C ASN A 499 17.12 -0.76 -1.20
N GLY A 500 15.92 -0.37 -1.65
CA GLY A 500 14.68 -0.95 -1.13
C GLY A 500 13.40 -0.54 -1.86
N ASP A 501 12.28 -0.51 -1.14
CA ASP A 501 10.94 -0.44 -1.74
C ASP A 501 10.74 0.83 -2.60
N ASN A 502 11.19 1.99 -2.10
CA ASN A 502 10.87 3.29 -2.70
C ASN A 502 11.69 3.65 -3.94
N ASP A 503 12.84 3.00 -4.16
CA ASP A 503 13.56 3.10 -5.43
C ASP A 503 13.25 1.92 -6.34
N THR A 504 13.10 0.71 -5.81
CA THR A 504 13.01 -0.51 -6.62
C THR A 504 11.63 -0.77 -7.18
N PHE A 505 10.58 -0.72 -6.36
CA PHE A 505 9.25 -1.07 -6.85
C PHE A 505 8.79 -0.15 -7.99
N PRO A 506 9.03 1.18 -7.93
CA PRO A 506 8.79 2.05 -9.07
C PRO A 506 9.58 1.66 -10.34
N LEU A 507 10.83 1.17 -10.22
CA LEU A 507 11.61 0.68 -11.36
C LEU A 507 10.98 -0.57 -11.98
N TRP A 508 10.55 -1.52 -11.16
CA TRP A 508 9.83 -2.71 -11.64
C TRP A 508 8.53 -2.35 -12.34
N TYR A 509 7.78 -1.36 -11.83
CA TYR A 509 6.62 -0.84 -12.54
C TYR A 509 7.01 -0.28 -13.92
N MET A 510 8.05 0.55 -14.01
CA MET A 510 8.51 1.10 -15.29
C MET A 510 8.89 0.01 -16.29
N GLN A 511 9.57 -1.04 -15.83
CA GLN A 511 10.01 -2.15 -16.66
C GLN A 511 8.83 -3.05 -17.05
N GLU A 512 8.08 -3.57 -16.09
CA GLU A 512 7.10 -4.63 -16.35
C GLU A 512 5.78 -4.09 -16.89
N VAL A 513 5.39 -2.86 -16.54
CA VAL A 513 4.11 -2.26 -16.96
C VAL A 513 4.28 -1.30 -18.13
N GLU A 514 5.30 -0.44 -18.10
CA GLU A 514 5.50 0.56 -19.16
C GLU A 514 6.52 0.13 -20.22
N GLY A 515 7.23 -0.97 -20.02
CA GLY A 515 8.19 -1.49 -21.00
C GLY A 515 9.51 -0.71 -21.08
N ILE A 516 9.75 0.22 -20.15
CA ILE A 516 10.91 1.11 -20.20
C ILE A 516 12.15 0.41 -19.65
N ARG A 517 13.22 0.39 -20.45
CA ARG A 517 14.56 -0.07 -20.06
C ARG A 517 14.59 -1.45 -19.39
N ARG A 518 13.86 -2.41 -19.98
CA ARG A 518 13.85 -3.82 -19.55
C ARG A 518 15.21 -4.52 -19.70
N ASP A 519 16.15 -3.90 -20.41
CA ASP A 519 17.54 -4.35 -20.55
C ASP A 519 18.37 -4.18 -19.27
N VAL A 520 18.03 -3.18 -18.45
CA VAL A 520 18.73 -2.85 -17.20
C VAL A 520 18.38 -3.88 -16.12
N THR A 521 19.40 -4.42 -15.46
CA THR A 521 19.19 -5.35 -14.33
C THR A 521 19.12 -4.55 -13.03
N VAL A 522 17.93 -4.48 -12.42
CA VAL A 522 17.71 -3.80 -11.14
C VAL A 522 17.94 -4.78 -9.99
N ILE A 523 18.84 -4.43 -9.07
CA ILE A 523 19.27 -5.29 -7.96
C ILE A 523 19.04 -4.61 -6.62
N VAL A 524 18.16 -5.19 -5.81
CA VAL A 524 17.93 -4.77 -4.42
C VAL A 524 18.93 -5.42 -3.48
N MET A 525 19.66 -4.59 -2.74
CA MET A 525 20.65 -5.06 -1.76
C MET A 525 20.05 -5.95 -0.68
N SER A 526 18.86 -5.63 -0.17
CA SER A 526 18.24 -6.43 0.90
C SER A 526 17.90 -7.86 0.45
N TYR A 527 17.53 -8.06 -0.82
CA TYR A 527 17.14 -9.36 -1.38
C TYR A 527 18.34 -10.18 -1.83
N LEU A 528 19.50 -9.57 -2.12
CA LEU A 528 20.74 -10.30 -2.43
C LEU A 528 21.21 -11.21 -1.28
N ASN A 529 20.68 -11.02 -0.07
CA ASN A 529 20.92 -11.95 1.04
C ASN A 529 20.17 -13.28 0.91
N THR A 530 19.31 -13.43 -0.10
CA THR A 530 18.44 -14.59 -0.27
C THR A 530 18.82 -15.38 -1.52
N PRO A 531 18.86 -16.73 -1.44
CA PRO A 531 19.29 -17.55 -2.57
C PRO A 531 18.30 -17.48 -3.74
N TRP A 532 16.99 -17.37 -3.46
CA TRP A 532 15.96 -17.31 -4.50
C TRP A 532 16.15 -16.12 -5.43
N TYR A 533 16.50 -14.95 -4.89
CA TYR A 533 16.66 -13.73 -5.67
C TYR A 533 17.92 -13.77 -6.53
N VAL A 534 19.01 -14.30 -5.99
CA VAL A 534 20.26 -14.45 -6.75
C VAL A 534 20.10 -15.44 -7.90
N LYS A 535 19.42 -16.58 -7.68
CA LYS A 535 19.04 -17.54 -8.74
C LYS A 535 18.19 -16.86 -9.81
N GLN A 536 17.21 -16.06 -9.39
CA GLN A 536 16.34 -15.30 -10.29
C GLN A 536 17.12 -14.30 -11.16
N LEU A 537 18.03 -13.51 -10.58
CA LEU A 537 18.87 -12.55 -11.29
C LEU A 537 19.81 -13.23 -12.28
N ARG A 538 20.42 -14.37 -11.89
CA ARG A 538 21.23 -15.18 -12.81
C ARG A 538 20.41 -15.57 -14.02
N ASP A 539 19.24 -16.16 -13.81
CA ASP A 539 18.40 -16.72 -14.87
C ASP A 539 17.83 -15.63 -15.79
N LEU A 540 17.42 -14.50 -15.22
CA LEU A 540 16.96 -13.31 -15.95
C LEU A 540 18.03 -12.72 -16.87
N THR A 541 19.31 -12.83 -16.51
CA THR A 541 20.42 -12.22 -17.25
C THR A 541 21.16 -13.20 -18.15
N ARG A 542 20.74 -14.48 -18.23
CA ARG A 542 21.32 -15.46 -19.16
C ARG A 542 21.15 -14.99 -20.61
N PRO A 543 22.18 -15.07 -21.47
CA PRO A 543 22.04 -14.71 -22.88
C PRO A 543 20.93 -15.54 -23.57
N CYS A 544 20.17 -14.91 -24.45
CA CYS A 544 19.18 -15.62 -25.24
C CYS A 544 19.85 -16.50 -26.30
N ALA A 545 19.29 -17.68 -26.55
CA ALA A 545 19.77 -18.56 -27.61
C ALA A 545 19.43 -18.01 -29.01
N ARG A 546 18.33 -17.25 -29.11
CA ARG A 546 17.88 -16.58 -30.34
C ARG A 546 17.39 -15.15 -30.02
N PRO A 547 17.58 -14.18 -30.94
CA PRO A 547 17.01 -12.84 -30.79
C PRO A 547 15.48 -12.89 -30.59
N GLY A 548 14.94 -12.01 -29.74
CA GLY A 548 13.50 -11.93 -29.45
C GLY A 548 12.93 -13.06 -28.60
N GLN A 549 13.74 -14.03 -28.17
CA GLN A 549 13.27 -15.16 -27.35
C GLN A 549 12.67 -14.69 -26.02
N ALA A 550 13.25 -13.65 -25.41
CA ALA A 550 12.75 -13.08 -24.16
C ALA A 550 11.34 -12.46 -24.28
N ASP A 551 10.92 -12.07 -25.50
CA ASP A 551 9.64 -11.39 -25.73
C ASP A 551 8.49 -12.37 -26.00
N THR A 552 8.78 -13.67 -26.07
CA THR A 552 7.76 -14.72 -26.31
C THR A 552 6.76 -14.84 -25.16
N ASP A 553 7.19 -14.59 -23.93
CA ASP A 553 6.34 -14.39 -22.77
C ASP A 553 6.97 -13.33 -21.87
N PRO A 554 6.53 -12.06 -21.93
CA PRO A 554 7.13 -10.98 -21.16
C PRO A 554 6.92 -11.13 -19.65
N THR A 555 6.02 -12.01 -19.21
CA THR A 555 5.69 -12.21 -17.80
C THR A 555 6.62 -13.20 -17.10
N ARG A 556 7.43 -13.95 -17.86
CA ARG A 556 8.28 -15.03 -17.37
C ARG A 556 9.76 -14.72 -17.58
N ILE A 557 10.57 -15.35 -16.75
CA ILE A 557 12.02 -15.36 -16.90
C ILE A 557 12.38 -16.39 -17.97
N ILE A 558 13.00 -15.90 -19.05
CA ILE A 558 13.45 -16.73 -20.17
C ILE A 558 14.94 -16.52 -20.39
N CYS A 559 15.34 -15.28 -20.64
CA CYS A 559 16.72 -14.85 -20.87
C CYS A 559 16.79 -13.31 -20.87
N GLN A 560 18.00 -12.77 -21.02
CA GLN A 560 18.31 -11.35 -21.09
C GLN A 560 17.45 -10.64 -22.15
N ARG A 561 16.61 -9.72 -21.70
CA ARG A 561 15.80 -8.87 -22.58
C ARG A 561 16.70 -7.91 -23.35
N ALA A 562 16.35 -7.66 -24.61
CA ALA A 562 17.13 -6.84 -25.52
C ALA A 562 17.03 -5.34 -25.18
N PHE A 563 18.09 -4.60 -25.51
CA PHE A 563 18.08 -3.14 -25.47
C PHE A 563 17.22 -2.58 -26.61
N ASP A 564 16.27 -1.73 -26.25
CA ASP A 564 15.42 -0.99 -27.17
C ASP A 564 15.76 0.51 -27.13
N PRO A 565 16.43 1.05 -28.17
CA PRO A 565 16.79 2.47 -28.25
C PRO A 565 15.60 3.43 -28.18
N SER A 566 14.38 2.98 -28.49
CA SER A 566 13.19 3.85 -28.45
C SER A 566 12.78 4.23 -27.03
N HIS A 567 13.20 3.44 -26.05
CA HIS A 567 12.90 3.63 -24.63
C HIS A 567 14.11 4.17 -23.83
N ALA A 568 15.14 4.66 -24.52
CA ALA A 568 16.40 5.13 -23.94
C ALA A 568 16.79 6.52 -24.47
N PRO A 569 17.65 7.28 -23.75
CA PRO A 569 18.17 8.55 -24.23
C PRO A 569 18.97 8.34 -25.51
N ARG A 570 18.83 9.26 -26.46
CA ARG A 570 19.48 9.15 -27.79
C ARG A 570 20.99 9.13 -27.74
N MET A 571 21.56 9.57 -26.62
CA MET A 571 23.00 9.55 -26.39
C MET A 571 23.58 8.14 -26.19
N TYR A 572 22.72 7.15 -25.89
CA TYR A 572 23.16 5.76 -25.83
C TYR A 572 23.20 5.17 -27.24
N GLY A 573 24.36 4.63 -27.62
CA GLY A 573 24.50 3.83 -28.83
C GLY A 573 23.78 2.48 -28.71
N THR A 574 24.00 1.60 -29.68
CA THR A 574 23.46 0.24 -29.71
C THR A 574 24.56 -0.79 -29.40
N PRO A 575 24.92 -1.00 -28.13
CA PRO A 575 25.95 -1.98 -27.78
C PRO A 575 25.47 -3.41 -28.05
N ALA A 576 26.44 -4.31 -28.22
CA ALA A 576 26.17 -5.74 -28.30
C ALA A 576 25.54 -6.25 -27.00
N ALA A 577 24.67 -7.26 -27.10
CA ALA A 577 24.10 -7.90 -25.93
C ALA A 577 25.20 -8.59 -25.09
N PRO A 578 25.05 -8.62 -23.75
CA PRO A 578 25.97 -9.30 -22.86
C PRO A 578 26.14 -10.78 -23.24
N ARG A 579 27.37 -11.25 -23.18
CA ARG A 579 27.76 -12.63 -23.50
C ARG A 579 27.55 -13.58 -22.34
N ASN A 580 27.48 -13.06 -21.12
CA ASN A 580 27.33 -13.87 -19.91
C ASN A 580 26.17 -13.39 -19.02
N SER A 581 25.68 -14.31 -18.20
CA SER A 581 24.83 -13.97 -17.05
C SER A 581 25.65 -13.13 -16.06
N ILE A 582 24.96 -12.33 -15.24
CA ILE A 582 25.59 -11.49 -14.22
C ILE A 582 26.33 -12.29 -13.13
N LEU A 583 25.98 -13.57 -12.97
CA LEU A 583 26.60 -14.47 -11.99
C LEU A 583 26.69 -15.88 -12.57
N PRO A 584 27.88 -16.37 -12.94
CA PRO A 584 28.04 -17.72 -13.49
C PRO A 584 28.13 -18.80 -12.39
N LEU A 585 27.21 -18.77 -11.41
CA LEU A 585 27.17 -19.75 -10.32
C LEU A 585 26.04 -20.78 -10.50
N SER A 586 26.33 -22.01 -10.08
CA SER A 586 25.33 -23.07 -9.90
C SER A 586 24.39 -22.79 -8.71
N ASP A 587 23.26 -23.48 -8.65
CA ASP A 587 22.32 -23.34 -7.52
C ASP A 587 22.97 -23.69 -6.19
N GLN A 588 23.80 -24.75 -6.16
CA GLN A 588 24.50 -25.19 -4.97
C GLN A 588 25.51 -24.14 -4.47
N GLU A 589 26.26 -23.51 -5.36
CA GLU A 589 27.20 -22.43 -4.99
C GLU A 589 26.46 -21.22 -4.42
N ILE A 590 25.32 -20.86 -5.02
CA ILE A 590 24.46 -19.78 -4.51
C ILE A 590 23.95 -20.12 -3.11
N ASP A 591 23.44 -21.32 -2.90
CA ASP A 591 22.91 -21.75 -1.60
C ASP A 591 24.00 -21.76 -0.53
N ILE A 592 25.23 -22.19 -0.86
CA ILE A 592 26.38 -22.16 0.05
C ILE A 592 26.67 -20.71 0.48
N VAL A 593 26.80 -19.77 -0.45
CA VAL A 593 27.11 -18.37 -0.12
C VAL A 593 25.97 -17.72 0.67
N ALA A 594 24.72 -17.94 0.28
CA ALA A 594 23.55 -17.36 0.94
C ALA A 594 23.30 -17.93 2.34
N SER A 595 23.75 -19.15 2.62
CA SER A 595 23.64 -19.78 3.95
C SER A 595 24.61 -19.20 4.99
N GLN A 596 25.62 -18.43 4.56
CA GLN A 596 26.58 -17.85 5.49
C GLN A 596 25.95 -16.70 6.26
N PRO A 597 25.97 -16.73 7.61
CA PRO A 597 25.51 -15.58 8.39
C PRO A 597 26.40 -14.37 8.11
N GLY A 598 25.87 -13.17 8.35
CA GLY A 598 26.69 -11.96 8.37
C GLY A 598 27.84 -12.11 9.37
N GLN A 599 29.06 -11.89 8.93
CA GLN A 599 30.26 -12.00 9.77
C GLN A 599 30.94 -10.64 9.90
N LEU A 600 31.37 -10.31 11.10
CA LEU A 600 32.21 -9.14 11.34
C LEU A 600 33.59 -9.37 10.72
N ALA A 601 34.03 -8.48 9.83
CA ALA A 601 35.37 -8.51 9.27
C ALA A 601 36.40 -8.33 10.40
N GLN A 602 37.17 -9.38 10.70
CA GLN A 602 38.21 -9.35 11.75
C GLN A 602 39.43 -8.55 11.33
N ASP A 603 39.67 -8.46 10.02
CA ASP A 603 40.73 -7.68 9.40
C ASP A 603 40.13 -6.90 8.22
N SER A 604 40.84 -5.88 7.75
CA SER A 604 40.45 -5.21 6.50
C SER A 604 40.59 -6.18 5.31
N LEU A 605 39.45 -6.54 4.71
CA LEU A 605 39.39 -7.42 3.55
C LEU A 605 39.55 -6.58 2.28
N SER A 606 40.49 -6.95 1.43
CA SER A 606 40.73 -6.27 0.16
C SER A 606 40.46 -7.20 -1.01
N TYR A 607 39.58 -6.79 -1.90
CA TYR A 607 39.30 -7.47 -3.17
C TYR A 607 39.79 -6.60 -4.32
N THR A 608 40.15 -7.23 -5.45
CA THR A 608 40.53 -6.50 -6.65
C THR A 608 39.76 -7.04 -7.84
N ALA A 609 39.00 -6.19 -8.51
CA ALA A 609 38.30 -6.49 -9.74
C ALA A 609 38.70 -5.46 -10.80
N ARG A 610 39.15 -5.92 -11.96
CA ARG A 610 39.54 -5.06 -13.11
C ARG A 610 40.44 -3.85 -12.74
N GLY A 611 41.38 -4.06 -11.80
CA GLY A 611 42.33 -3.04 -11.37
C GLY A 611 41.79 -2.03 -10.35
N VAL A 612 40.54 -2.18 -9.89
CA VAL A 612 39.99 -1.40 -8.78
C VAL A 612 40.04 -2.23 -7.50
N ARG A 613 40.52 -1.60 -6.43
CA ARG A 613 40.58 -2.19 -5.10
C ARG A 613 39.30 -1.86 -4.33
N PHE A 614 38.64 -2.89 -3.84
CA PHE A 614 37.48 -2.84 -2.96
C PHE A 614 37.98 -3.12 -1.56
N VAL A 615 37.62 -2.29 -0.59
CA VAL A 615 38.05 -2.49 0.79
C VAL A 615 36.82 -2.60 1.66
N VAL A 616 36.73 -3.71 2.38
CA VAL A 616 35.83 -3.86 3.51
C VAL A 616 36.65 -3.60 4.77
N PRO A 617 36.42 -2.49 5.47
CA PRO A 617 37.06 -2.16 6.74
C PRO A 617 36.95 -3.28 7.78
N GLU A 618 37.95 -3.36 8.66
CA GLU A 618 37.85 -4.10 9.92
C GLU A 618 36.63 -3.59 10.71
N GLY A 619 35.88 -4.51 11.33
CA GLY A 619 34.69 -4.18 12.10
C GLY A 619 33.43 -3.94 11.27
N GLN A 620 33.45 -4.11 9.95
CA GLN A 620 32.26 -4.07 9.11
C GLN A 620 31.60 -5.46 9.01
N GLU A 621 30.27 -5.51 9.11
CA GLU A 621 29.52 -6.74 8.90
C GLU A 621 29.42 -7.09 7.41
N VAL A 622 29.86 -8.29 7.05
CA VAL A 622 29.87 -8.82 5.70
C VAL A 622 28.75 -9.84 5.54
N TYR A 623 27.64 -9.36 5.00
CA TYR A 623 26.51 -10.19 4.58
C TYR A 623 26.73 -10.87 3.22
N PRO A 624 25.98 -11.96 2.91
CA PRO A 624 26.00 -12.60 1.59
C PRO A 624 25.80 -11.63 0.42
N ALA A 625 24.99 -10.58 0.59
CA ALA A 625 24.80 -9.56 -0.43
C ALA A 625 26.12 -8.91 -0.89
N HIS A 626 27.05 -8.63 0.02
CA HIS A 626 28.36 -8.07 -0.32
C HIS A 626 29.19 -9.07 -1.12
N GLN A 627 29.16 -10.35 -0.74
CA GLN A 627 29.90 -11.42 -1.43
C GLN A 627 29.40 -11.59 -2.86
N PHE A 628 28.07 -11.68 -3.06
CA PHE A 628 27.48 -11.77 -4.39
C PHE A 628 27.80 -10.55 -5.23
N LEU A 629 27.76 -9.34 -4.65
CA LEU A 629 28.09 -8.13 -5.39
C LEU A 629 29.55 -8.13 -5.86
N ILE A 630 30.50 -8.56 -5.02
CA ILE A 630 31.90 -8.73 -5.41
C ILE A 630 32.04 -9.75 -6.55
N LEU A 631 31.33 -10.89 -6.48
CA LEU A 631 31.33 -11.90 -7.53
C LEU A 631 30.74 -11.38 -8.85
N MET A 632 29.67 -10.58 -8.79
CA MET A 632 29.11 -9.89 -9.95
C MET A 632 30.11 -8.87 -10.53
N MET A 633 30.79 -8.09 -9.70
CA MET A 633 31.81 -7.14 -10.17
C MET A 633 32.97 -7.85 -10.87
N ASN A 634 33.37 -9.02 -10.39
CA ASN A 634 34.41 -9.82 -11.03
C ASN A 634 33.97 -10.44 -12.37
N SER A 635 32.72 -10.90 -12.47
CA SER A 635 32.24 -11.66 -13.63
C SER A 635 31.53 -10.82 -14.70
N ALA A 636 30.84 -9.74 -14.31
CA ALA A 636 29.94 -8.99 -15.17
C ALA A 636 30.46 -7.60 -15.58
N TRP A 637 31.34 -6.96 -14.79
CA TRP A 637 31.76 -5.57 -15.04
C TRP A 637 32.49 -5.37 -16.39
N GLY A 638 33.05 -6.44 -16.95
CA GLY A 638 33.62 -6.44 -18.30
C GLY A 638 32.61 -6.26 -19.44
N ASP A 639 31.40 -6.74 -19.21
CA ASP A 639 30.34 -6.92 -20.20
C ASP A 639 29.15 -6.00 -19.95
N ARG A 640 29.03 -5.49 -18.71
CA ARG A 640 27.93 -4.67 -18.21
C ARG A 640 28.45 -3.51 -17.37
N PRO A 641 28.02 -2.27 -17.65
CA PRO A 641 28.26 -1.14 -16.76
C PRO A 641 27.60 -1.37 -15.39
N ILE A 642 28.30 -1.05 -14.30
CA ILE A 642 27.77 -1.16 -12.94
C ILE A 642 27.45 0.23 -12.42
N HIS A 643 26.21 0.40 -11.98
CA HIS A 643 25.66 1.65 -11.45
C HIS A 643 25.11 1.43 -10.04
N PHE A 644 25.26 2.44 -9.20
CA PHE A 644 24.61 2.54 -7.90
C PHE A 644 23.58 3.66 -7.94
N ALA A 645 22.34 3.39 -7.53
CA ALA A 645 21.34 4.44 -7.40
C ALA A 645 21.80 5.49 -6.37
N THR A 646 21.41 6.75 -6.53
CA THR A 646 21.77 7.79 -5.54
C THR A 646 21.11 7.57 -4.17
N THR A 647 20.13 6.66 -4.10
CA THR A 647 19.44 6.23 -2.88
C THR A 647 20.16 5.13 -2.10
N THR A 648 21.23 4.53 -2.65
CA THR A 648 22.03 3.52 -1.95
C THR A 648 23.40 4.03 -1.56
N ASN A 649 23.88 3.59 -0.39
CA ASN A 649 25.20 3.88 0.14
C ASN A 649 26.20 2.75 -0.11
N THR A 650 25.83 1.67 -0.81
CA THR A 650 26.67 0.47 -1.00
C THR A 650 28.05 0.78 -1.58
N HIS A 651 28.14 1.74 -2.51
CA HIS A 651 29.42 2.16 -3.07
C HIS A 651 30.32 2.89 -2.05
N MET A 652 29.75 3.56 -1.05
CA MET A 652 30.51 4.11 0.07
C MET A 652 30.92 3.02 1.06
N GLU A 653 30.02 2.10 1.38
CA GLU A 653 30.26 0.96 2.28
C GLU A 653 31.38 0.03 1.77
N LEU A 654 31.57 -0.04 0.45
CA LEU A 654 32.65 -0.82 -0.18
C LEU A 654 33.92 0.01 -0.50
N GLY A 655 33.95 1.28 -0.08
CA GLY A 655 35.08 2.17 -0.32
C GLY A 655 35.28 2.57 -1.79
N LEU A 656 34.24 2.48 -2.62
CA LEU A 656 34.31 2.67 -4.08
C LEU A 656 33.98 4.07 -4.55
N ILE A 657 33.48 4.95 -3.68
CA ILE A 657 32.97 6.27 -4.08
C ILE A 657 33.97 7.09 -4.92
N GLN A 658 35.27 7.00 -4.60
CA GLN A 658 36.35 7.68 -5.34
C GLN A 658 36.51 7.17 -6.79
N GLN A 659 36.06 5.95 -7.07
CA GLN A 659 36.11 5.31 -8.39
C GLN A 659 34.75 5.35 -9.10
N THR A 660 33.88 6.29 -8.73
CA THR A 660 32.58 6.47 -9.39
C THR A 660 32.49 7.79 -10.13
N ALA A 661 31.76 7.78 -11.24
CA ALA A 661 31.27 9.00 -11.90
C ALA A 661 29.78 9.16 -11.66
N ARG A 662 29.34 10.35 -11.22
CA ARG A 662 27.90 10.64 -11.22
C ARG A 662 27.38 10.73 -12.65
N THR A 663 26.27 10.04 -12.91
CA THR A 663 25.54 9.99 -14.17
C THR A 663 24.05 10.12 -13.86
N GLY A 664 23.51 11.32 -14.00
CA GLY A 664 22.14 11.68 -13.62
C GLY A 664 21.83 11.32 -12.17
N MET A 665 20.88 10.40 -12.01
CA MET A 665 20.39 9.89 -10.73
C MET A 665 21.12 8.61 -10.26
N SER A 666 22.31 8.31 -10.83
CA SER A 666 23.11 7.14 -10.46
C SER A 666 24.61 7.45 -10.43
N PHE A 667 25.40 6.55 -9.84
CA PHE A 667 26.87 6.57 -9.85
C PHE A 667 27.39 5.38 -10.64
N LYS A 668 28.05 5.63 -11.77
CA LYS A 668 28.72 4.61 -12.58
C LYS A 668 30.06 4.25 -11.95
N LEU A 669 30.34 2.97 -11.75
CA LEU A 669 31.66 2.48 -11.35
C LEU A 669 32.62 2.52 -12.55
N LEU A 670 33.79 3.12 -12.36
CA LEU A 670 34.80 3.32 -13.40
C LEU A 670 35.98 2.38 -13.23
N THR A 671 36.44 1.81 -14.34
CA THR A 671 37.77 1.20 -14.40
C THR A 671 38.86 2.27 -14.39
N PRO A 672 40.12 1.94 -14.03
CA PRO A 672 41.22 2.91 -14.07
C PRO A 672 41.44 3.53 -15.45
N GLN A 673 41.11 2.80 -16.52
CA GLN A 673 41.16 3.29 -17.89
C GLN A 673 40.03 4.27 -18.20
N GLU A 674 38.79 3.95 -17.78
CA GLU A 674 37.64 4.85 -17.96
C GLU A 674 37.79 6.15 -17.16
N ALA A 675 38.39 6.10 -15.97
CA ALA A 675 38.66 7.30 -15.16
C ALA A 675 39.58 8.31 -15.85
N GLN A 676 40.35 7.89 -16.84
CA GLN A 676 41.23 8.73 -17.66
C GLN A 676 40.53 9.22 -18.95
N ALA A 677 39.26 8.87 -19.17
CA ALA A 677 38.55 9.24 -20.38
C ALA A 677 38.39 10.77 -20.50
N PRO A 678 38.59 11.34 -21.69
CA PRO A 678 38.40 12.77 -21.92
C PRO A 678 36.92 13.15 -21.68
N GLY A 679 36.69 14.16 -20.85
CA GLY A 679 35.35 14.66 -20.52
C GLY A 679 34.91 14.37 -19.07
N LEU A 680 35.59 13.47 -18.36
CA LEU A 680 35.41 13.31 -16.92
C LEU A 680 36.17 14.39 -16.16
N THR A 681 35.46 15.09 -15.29
CA THR A 681 36.05 16.10 -14.39
C THR A 681 36.29 15.45 -13.03
N PRO A 682 37.54 15.36 -12.54
CA PRO A 682 37.82 14.90 -11.18
C PRO A 682 37.20 15.85 -10.16
N MET A 683 36.57 15.30 -9.14
CA MET A 683 35.89 16.07 -8.10
C MET A 683 36.76 16.16 -6.84
N PRO A 684 36.60 17.21 -6.01
CA PRO A 684 37.32 17.33 -4.75
C PRO A 684 37.17 16.08 -3.89
N ALA A 685 38.29 15.56 -3.37
CA ALA A 685 38.34 14.32 -2.58
C ALA A 685 37.81 14.48 -1.13
N SER A 686 36.96 15.47 -0.86
CA SER A 686 36.29 15.63 0.42
C SER A 686 34.98 14.84 0.43
N MET A 687 34.69 14.14 1.53
CA MET A 687 33.47 13.33 1.63
C MET A 687 32.21 14.19 1.54
N ASP A 688 32.28 15.43 2.03
CA ASP A 688 31.18 16.40 1.94
C ASP A 688 30.75 16.68 0.50
N VAL A 689 31.66 16.57 -0.46
CA VAL A 689 31.39 16.75 -1.89
C VAL A 689 31.12 15.41 -2.56
N MET A 690 31.98 14.42 -2.33
CA MET A 690 31.90 13.12 -2.99
C MET A 690 30.57 12.41 -2.76
N GLN A 691 29.95 12.54 -1.58
CA GLN A 691 28.63 11.93 -1.29
C GLN A 691 27.54 12.29 -2.32
N PHE A 692 27.67 13.42 -3.02
CA PHE A 692 26.78 13.79 -4.12
C PHE A 692 27.49 13.98 -5.46
N THR A 693 28.81 13.92 -5.59
CA THR A 693 29.45 14.01 -6.91
C THR A 693 30.03 12.68 -7.40
N GLY A 694 30.32 11.75 -6.49
CA GLY A 694 31.30 10.69 -6.74
C GLY A 694 32.72 11.26 -6.84
N GLY A 695 33.68 10.42 -7.23
CA GLY A 695 35.05 10.86 -7.50
C GLY A 695 35.20 11.64 -8.82
N TYR A 696 34.28 11.45 -9.75
CA TYR A 696 34.31 12.06 -11.08
C TYR A 696 32.92 12.56 -11.49
N MET A 697 32.90 13.53 -12.40
CA MET A 697 31.66 14.05 -12.99
C MET A 697 31.76 14.09 -14.51
N ASP A 698 30.82 13.44 -15.20
CA ASP A 698 30.61 13.61 -16.65
C ASP A 698 29.63 14.76 -16.88
N LEU A 699 30.16 15.98 -17.01
CA LEU A 699 29.33 17.18 -17.07
C LEU A 699 28.43 17.22 -18.30
N ALA A 700 28.95 16.84 -19.48
CA ALA A 700 28.21 16.90 -20.73
C ALA A 700 27.04 15.91 -20.75
N ARG A 701 27.27 14.70 -20.25
CA ARG A 701 26.24 13.69 -20.09
C ARG A 701 25.18 14.11 -19.08
N ASN A 702 25.59 14.55 -17.90
CA ASN A 702 24.64 14.95 -16.85
C ASN A 702 23.76 16.11 -17.32
N ARG A 703 24.34 17.11 -18.00
CA ARG A 703 23.58 18.23 -18.55
C ARG A 703 22.57 17.76 -19.59
N THR A 704 22.98 16.87 -20.51
CA THR A 704 22.06 16.28 -21.51
C THR A 704 20.92 15.53 -20.84
N LEU A 705 21.22 14.68 -19.84
CA LEU A 705 20.21 13.95 -19.09
C LEU A 705 19.23 14.94 -18.44
N LEU A 706 19.72 15.83 -17.57
CA LEU A 706 18.89 16.70 -16.73
C LEU A 706 18.09 17.74 -17.53
N GLU A 707 18.64 18.27 -18.63
CA GLU A 707 17.98 19.33 -19.39
C GLU A 707 17.08 18.80 -20.52
N ARG A 708 17.31 17.58 -21.03
CA ARG A 708 16.64 17.09 -22.25
C ARG A 708 15.94 15.75 -22.13
N GLU A 709 16.42 14.86 -21.26
CA GLU A 709 15.98 13.45 -21.26
C GLU A 709 15.16 13.12 -20.00
N LEU A 710 15.46 13.72 -18.86
CA LEU A 710 14.78 13.46 -17.60
C LEU A 710 13.41 14.17 -17.50
N SER A 711 12.46 13.50 -16.84
CA SER A 711 11.08 13.96 -16.63
C SER A 711 10.87 14.45 -15.20
N PHE A 712 10.28 15.63 -15.04
CA PHE A 712 10.05 16.26 -13.73
C PHE A 712 8.58 16.65 -13.48
N ARG A 713 7.61 16.06 -14.17
CA ARG A 713 6.24 16.58 -14.32
C ARG A 713 5.62 17.02 -12.99
N GLY A 714 5.65 18.33 -12.75
CA GLY A 714 5.14 18.96 -11.53
C GLY A 714 5.92 18.63 -10.25
N LEU A 715 7.01 17.85 -10.30
CA LEU A 715 7.82 17.43 -9.14
C LEU A 715 8.32 18.64 -8.35
N ALA A 716 8.96 19.62 -9.01
CA ALA A 716 9.51 20.82 -8.36
C ALA A 716 8.45 21.81 -7.85
N THR A 717 7.22 21.74 -8.37
CA THR A 717 6.16 22.74 -8.13
C THR A 717 5.01 22.21 -7.28
N ARG A 718 5.19 21.06 -6.60
CA ARG A 718 4.12 20.46 -5.79
C ARG A 718 3.83 21.29 -4.55
N PRO A 719 2.55 21.49 -4.19
CA PRO A 719 2.19 22.24 -2.99
C PRO A 719 2.33 21.42 -1.69
N VAL A 720 2.31 20.08 -1.79
CA VAL A 720 2.40 19.15 -0.66
C VAL A 720 3.14 17.89 -1.10
N TRP A 721 4.07 17.44 -0.26
CA TRP A 721 4.64 16.10 -0.34
C TRP A 721 3.78 15.16 0.51
N ALA A 722 3.21 14.13 -0.12
CA ALA A 722 2.11 13.38 0.47
C ALA A 722 2.53 12.43 1.60
N ASP A 723 3.79 12.01 1.63
CA ASP A 723 4.32 11.09 2.63
C ASP A 723 5.72 11.49 3.09
N ASP A 724 5.86 11.82 4.37
CA ASP A 724 7.10 12.34 4.92
C ASP A 724 8.26 11.36 4.85
N ALA A 725 7.98 10.06 4.88
CA ALA A 725 8.99 9.01 4.82
C ALA A 725 9.67 8.86 3.44
N THR A 726 9.15 9.54 2.40
CA THR A 726 9.74 9.56 1.05
C THR A 726 10.36 10.92 0.68
N ARG A 727 10.51 11.84 1.63
CA ARG A 727 11.12 13.17 1.41
C ARG A 727 12.60 13.11 1.02
N ASN A 728 13.26 11.97 1.21
CA ASN A 728 14.61 11.75 0.70
C ASN A 728 14.66 11.73 -0.84
N ILE A 729 13.54 11.46 -1.54
CA ILE A 729 13.47 11.45 -3.01
C ILE A 729 13.72 12.83 -3.63
N PRO A 730 12.99 13.91 -3.27
CA PRO A 730 13.31 15.25 -3.80
C PRO A 730 14.74 15.69 -3.46
N MET A 731 15.29 15.25 -2.31
CA MET A 731 16.70 15.51 -1.98
C MET A 731 17.69 14.89 -2.98
N GLN A 732 17.36 13.77 -3.62
CA GLN A 732 18.23 13.19 -4.66
C GLN A 732 18.38 14.12 -5.86
N TYR A 733 17.33 14.83 -6.24
CA TYR A 733 17.41 15.84 -7.30
C TYR A 733 18.20 17.07 -6.87
N THR A 734 17.99 17.54 -5.63
CA THR A 734 18.81 18.62 -5.03
C THR A 734 20.30 18.29 -5.14
N TYR A 735 20.70 17.09 -4.73
CA TYR A 735 22.09 16.63 -4.79
C TYR A 735 22.60 16.51 -6.22
N THR A 736 21.75 16.15 -7.18
CA THR A 736 22.14 16.09 -8.59
C THR A 736 22.47 17.48 -9.16
N TRP A 737 21.63 18.47 -8.88
CA TRP A 737 21.84 19.84 -9.33
C TRP A 737 23.02 20.50 -8.60
N LEU A 738 23.20 20.22 -7.30
CA LEU A 738 24.37 20.68 -6.55
C LEU A 738 25.67 20.07 -7.08
N ALA A 739 25.64 18.80 -7.52
CA ALA A 739 26.79 18.16 -8.14
C ALA A 739 27.21 18.85 -9.46
N LEU A 740 26.24 19.22 -10.30
CA LEU A 740 26.47 20.03 -11.50
C LEU A 740 27.10 21.37 -11.15
N ALA A 741 26.51 22.10 -10.20
CA ALA A 741 27.02 23.40 -9.77
C ALA A 741 28.46 23.31 -9.25
N THR A 742 28.76 22.29 -8.46
CA THR A 742 30.10 22.05 -7.93
C THR A 742 31.10 21.77 -9.05
N ALA A 743 30.72 20.96 -10.05
CA ALA A 743 31.57 20.67 -11.20
C ALA A 743 31.82 21.91 -12.08
N GLU A 744 30.82 22.78 -12.28
CA GLU A 744 30.98 24.06 -12.98
C GLU A 744 31.93 25.01 -12.23
N ARG A 745 31.84 25.07 -10.89
CA ARG A 745 32.78 25.85 -10.05
C ARG A 745 34.22 25.33 -10.20
N VAL A 746 34.42 24.02 -10.17
CA VAL A 746 35.74 23.39 -10.39
C VAL A 746 36.31 23.76 -11.76
N ARG A 747 35.47 23.95 -12.78
CA ARG A 747 35.86 24.40 -14.11
C ARG A 747 35.97 25.93 -14.26
N GLY A 748 35.71 26.70 -13.21
CA GLY A 748 35.75 28.17 -13.22
C GLY A 748 34.52 28.87 -13.81
N ASN A 749 33.41 28.15 -14.04
CA ASN A 749 32.16 28.68 -14.60
C ASN A 749 31.14 29.01 -13.49
N THR A 750 31.41 30.06 -12.72
CA THR A 750 30.57 30.47 -11.58
C THR A 750 29.15 30.86 -11.98
N ALA A 751 28.97 31.54 -13.12
CA ALA A 751 27.64 31.98 -13.57
C ALA A 751 26.69 30.82 -13.87
N GLN A 752 27.20 29.70 -14.40
CA GLN A 752 26.37 28.51 -14.60
C GLN A 752 26.13 27.77 -13.28
N ALA A 753 27.14 27.71 -12.40
CA ALA A 753 26.99 27.08 -11.10
C ALA A 753 25.86 27.73 -10.27
N GLU A 754 25.74 29.05 -10.28
CA GLU A 754 24.65 29.77 -9.59
C GLU A 754 23.27 29.39 -10.13
N LYS A 755 23.13 29.18 -11.45
CA LYS A 755 21.86 28.71 -12.05
C LYS A 755 21.51 27.30 -11.61
N ASP A 756 22.50 26.42 -11.57
CA ASP A 756 22.31 25.03 -11.17
C ASP A 756 21.99 24.95 -9.65
N GLU A 757 22.55 25.83 -8.82
CA GLU A 757 22.20 25.99 -7.41
C GLU A 757 20.75 26.44 -7.20
N LEU A 758 20.27 27.43 -7.97
CA LEU A 758 18.86 27.85 -7.91
C LEU A 758 17.91 26.69 -8.23
N ARG A 759 18.27 25.82 -9.17
CA ARG A 759 17.50 24.59 -9.45
C ARG A 759 17.54 23.62 -8.28
N ALA A 760 18.70 23.45 -7.63
CA ALA A 760 18.79 22.62 -6.43
C ALA A 760 17.87 23.14 -5.31
N GLU A 761 17.77 24.46 -5.12
CA GLU A 761 16.90 25.08 -4.13
C GLU A 761 15.40 24.80 -4.38
N GLU A 762 14.95 24.73 -5.64
CA GLU A 762 13.57 24.37 -5.99
C GLU A 762 13.19 23.01 -5.41
N PHE A 763 14.04 21.99 -5.58
CA PHE A 763 13.81 20.65 -5.02
C PHE A 763 14.04 20.58 -3.51
N GLN A 764 14.98 21.37 -2.99
CA GLN A 764 15.27 21.40 -1.56
C GLN A 764 14.09 21.91 -0.72
N LYS A 765 13.35 22.90 -1.22
CA LYS A 765 12.14 23.44 -0.54
C LYS A 765 11.12 22.33 -0.25
N LEU A 766 10.90 21.43 -1.20
CA LEU A 766 9.98 20.29 -1.06
C LEU A 766 10.39 19.32 0.04
N ALA A 767 11.69 19.15 0.27
CA ALA A 767 12.20 18.29 1.33
C ALA A 767 12.12 18.94 2.72
N ARG A 768 12.27 20.27 2.79
CA ARG A 768 12.39 21.02 4.05
C ARG A 768 11.07 21.45 4.68
N ASP A 769 9.99 21.64 3.91
CA ASP A 769 8.72 22.17 4.43
C ASP A 769 8.08 21.21 5.47
N ARG A 770 8.28 21.53 6.75
CA ARG A 770 7.66 20.92 7.94
C ARG A 770 6.56 21.81 8.50
#